data_AF-A0A4Z0YAE6-F1
#
_entry.id   AF-A0A4Z0YAE6-F1
#
_cell.length_a   1.000
_cell.length_b   1.000
_cell.length_c   1.000
_cell.angle_alpha   90.00
_cell.angle_beta   90.00
_cell.angle_gamma   90.00
#
_symmetry.space_group_name_H-M   'P 1'
#
loop_
_entity.id
_entity.type
_entity.pdbx_description
1 polymer ?
#
loop_
_entity_poly.entity_id
_entity_poly.type
_entity_poly.pdbx_seq_one_letter_code
_entity_poly.pdbx_strand_id
1 'polypeptide(L)'
;MAVATESGSPVYVTISALDAGHITLPDHLFVAGGNPELRNTVPSLSFLIQHPSPPVSRSGNITNLVFDLGVKRDLSGYAVAQQPHVALREPIITDPDCGASLRKGVSDKNQDKELLNPEKEVDLVILSHVHWDHIGTPSDFPSTTFVVGSGTLDLMRNGAGPLYPAELFNTDELPASRTVELPPVPNHDGGFEKYYAKPNAPAHTPTPADTQAKLPSLTNEWSWQPFSGFPRTIDFFGDKSVYVIDSPGHLHGHVNLLVRISEKKYVYLGGDCCHDTRILSGEKEIAEYDDGRGGIRSVHVHTGLAKKTLAEIDEGVSQLKRNVDVEVVLAHDKGWRERNRHRFWPVEVFKTVCPEPISTSQNQKRGVKGTTLIVMSSSPADTIAFIGLGVMGYPMAKNLLSGLGPEKTLLICDVSTEALDRFVKEAEGQATVQVISNGFEATIVADTIITMLPGSDAVKSVYLDPDTGILAGAVAAAKSGSPSPKLIMECGTIETDTILAVAKATQEVSTSKLDGSLTFVDAPVSGGPMGAQAGTLTFMVGCPPTVSDTVFPVAKSYLKHMGKEKETFLCGDVGAGTAFKVINNYLSAITSLAASEALNIGTKAGLDVKLLTDVINASGGQCWVTSKSNPVPGVQENVPSSRGYNDGFRIELCAKVLGMGSNLAKSVGARTVLDGPTLEAFHEAMADERYRGKDARVVYKWLNESHR
;
A
#
# COMPACT_ATOMS: atom_id res chain seq x y z
N MET A 1 1.05 29.55 -41.10
CA MET A 1 0.93 28.36 -41.96
C MET A 1 2.28 27.69 -42.05
N ALA A 2 2.41 26.54 -41.39
CA ALA A 2 3.20 25.37 -41.78
C ALA A 2 2.88 24.35 -40.68
N VAL A 3 1.83 23.57 -40.91
CA VAL A 3 1.51 22.40 -40.07
C VAL A 3 2.60 21.38 -40.39
N ALA A 4 3.57 21.23 -39.49
CA ALA A 4 4.50 20.11 -39.55
C ALA A 4 3.70 18.85 -39.19
N THR A 5 3.45 18.04 -40.21
CA THR A 5 2.96 16.68 -40.08
C THR A 5 4.07 15.81 -39.49
N GLU A 6 3.90 15.30 -38.27
CA GLU A 6 4.66 14.13 -37.80
C GLU A 6 3.71 12.96 -37.62
N SER A 7 3.84 12.03 -38.56
CA SER A 7 3.09 10.80 -38.73
C SER A 7 3.76 9.66 -37.95
N GLY A 8 3.54 9.61 -36.64
CA GLY A 8 3.89 8.45 -35.81
C GLY A 8 2.76 8.16 -34.82
N SER A 9 2.42 6.88 -34.65
CA SER A 9 1.53 6.47 -33.56
C SER A 9 2.16 6.85 -32.21
N PRO A 10 1.38 7.32 -31.21
CA PRO A 10 1.95 7.68 -29.91
C PRO A 10 2.66 6.49 -29.26
N VAL A 11 3.84 6.73 -28.69
CA VAL A 11 4.62 5.71 -27.97
C VAL A 11 4.19 5.68 -26.50
N TYR A 12 4.07 4.46 -25.97
CA TYR A 12 3.75 4.20 -24.57
C TYR A 12 4.79 3.25 -23.98
N VAL A 13 5.15 3.49 -22.72
CA VAL A 13 6.09 2.63 -22.00
C VAL A 13 5.38 1.82 -20.93
N THR A 14 6.02 0.73 -20.48
CA THR A 14 5.61 0.04 -19.26
C THR A 14 6.43 0.56 -18.09
N ILE A 15 5.84 0.59 -16.91
CA ILE A 15 6.50 0.98 -15.66
C ILE A 15 6.26 -0.07 -14.60
N SER A 16 7.33 -0.46 -13.89
CA SER A 16 7.29 -1.33 -12.72
C SER A 16 8.02 -0.65 -11.56
N ALA A 17 7.42 -0.61 -10.38
CA ALA A 17 8.12 -0.18 -9.17
C ALA A 17 9.14 -1.24 -8.74
N LEU A 18 10.20 -0.81 -8.07
CA LEU A 18 11.24 -1.63 -7.50
C LEU A 18 11.37 -1.25 -6.02
N ASP A 19 11.41 -2.25 -5.15
CA ASP A 19 11.87 -2.02 -3.78
C ASP A 19 13.38 -1.78 -3.84
N ALA A 20 13.83 -0.62 -3.38
CA ALA A 20 15.25 -0.25 -3.37
C ALA A 20 15.67 0.21 -1.96
N GLY A 21 15.18 -0.52 -0.95
CA GLY A 21 15.40 -0.28 0.46
C GLY A 21 14.35 0.60 1.14
N HIS A 22 14.51 0.77 2.45
CA HIS A 22 13.68 1.62 3.31
C HIS A 22 14.55 2.43 4.26
N ILE A 23 14.12 3.64 4.56
CA ILE A 23 14.80 4.56 5.48
C ILE A 23 13.80 5.08 6.52
N THR A 24 14.29 5.46 7.70
CA THR A 24 13.43 5.97 8.77
C THR A 24 13.58 7.48 8.95
N LEU A 25 12.51 8.21 8.66
CA LEU A 25 12.45 9.67 8.69
C LEU A 25 11.85 10.19 10.01
N PRO A 26 12.58 11.00 10.82
CA PRO A 26 12.02 11.70 11.97
C PRO A 26 11.04 12.79 11.53
N ASP A 27 9.78 12.69 11.94
CA ASP A 27 8.66 13.49 11.41
C ASP A 27 8.92 15.00 11.48
N HIS A 28 9.46 15.49 12.61
CA HIS A 28 9.79 16.90 12.83
C HIS A 28 10.83 17.51 11.89
N LEU A 29 11.65 16.70 11.20
CA LEU A 29 12.65 17.18 10.24
C LEU A 29 12.08 17.34 8.82
N PHE A 30 10.93 16.73 8.53
CA PHE A 30 10.36 16.70 7.18
C PHE A 30 9.02 17.43 7.09
N VAL A 31 8.20 17.34 8.13
CA VAL A 31 6.84 17.91 8.16
C VAL A 31 6.75 19.02 9.21
N ALA A 32 6.29 20.20 8.80
CA ALA A 32 6.13 21.34 9.71
C ALA A 32 5.16 21.01 10.87
N GLY A 33 5.61 21.28 12.10
CA GLY A 33 4.88 20.89 13.31
C GLY A 33 4.87 19.38 13.58
N GLY A 34 5.75 18.62 12.93
CA GLY A 34 5.90 17.19 13.12
C GLY A 34 6.33 16.82 14.55
N ASN A 35 5.97 15.62 14.98
CA ASN A 35 6.25 15.13 16.32
C ASN A 35 7.75 14.77 16.47
N PRO A 36 8.49 15.35 17.42
CA PRO A 36 9.91 15.04 17.64
C PRO A 36 10.20 13.55 17.92
N GLU A 37 9.25 12.84 18.52
CA GLU A 37 9.37 11.43 18.89
C GLU A 37 8.93 10.48 17.77
N LEU A 38 8.15 10.97 16.79
CA LEU A 38 7.64 10.15 15.71
C LEU A 38 8.74 9.93 14.65
N ARG A 39 8.92 8.66 14.29
CA ARG A 39 9.84 8.21 13.24
C ARG A 39 9.08 7.28 12.30
N ASN A 40 9.13 7.57 11.01
CA ASN A 40 8.38 6.84 9.99
C ASN A 40 9.35 6.12 9.05
N THR A 41 9.33 4.79 9.04
CA THR A 41 10.03 3.99 8.03
C THR A 41 9.25 4.02 6.72
N VAL A 42 9.88 4.56 5.68
CA VAL A 42 9.34 4.81 4.34
C VAL A 42 10.21 4.10 3.30
N PRO A 43 9.65 3.72 2.12
CA PRO A 43 10.47 3.12 1.06
C PRO A 43 11.44 4.14 0.47
N SER A 44 12.50 3.67 -0.17
CA SER A 44 13.12 4.38 -1.28
C SER A 44 12.75 3.63 -2.56
N LEU A 45 11.81 4.19 -3.33
CA LEU A 45 11.30 3.56 -4.54
C LEU A 45 12.19 3.88 -5.74
N SER A 46 12.52 2.83 -6.48
CA SER A 46 13.08 2.92 -7.84
C SER A 46 12.04 2.45 -8.86
N PHE A 47 12.22 2.77 -10.13
CA PHE A 47 11.28 2.36 -11.18
C PHE A 47 11.99 1.81 -12.41
N LEU A 48 11.59 0.63 -12.88
CA LEU A 48 11.96 0.09 -14.18
C LEU A 48 10.93 0.58 -15.23
N ILE A 49 11.41 1.31 -16.21
CA ILE A 49 10.66 1.82 -17.35
C ILE A 49 11.15 1.07 -18.60
N GLN A 50 10.24 0.37 -19.28
CA GLN A 50 10.59 -0.39 -20.50
C GLN A 50 9.99 0.29 -21.73
N HIS A 51 10.87 0.73 -22.61
CA HIS A 51 10.54 1.55 -23.76
C HIS A 51 10.62 0.75 -25.08
N PRO A 52 9.57 0.68 -25.90
CA PRO A 52 9.52 -0.24 -27.04
C PRO A 52 10.31 0.21 -28.29
N SER A 53 10.63 1.50 -28.44
CA SER A 53 11.46 2.05 -29.53
C SER A 53 11.53 3.59 -29.41
N PRO A 54 12.68 4.27 -29.61
CA PRO A 54 13.88 3.75 -30.28
C PRO A 54 14.74 2.88 -29.36
N PRO A 55 15.32 1.78 -29.88
CA PRO A 55 16.24 0.96 -29.10
C PRO A 55 17.56 1.73 -28.92
N VAL A 56 17.80 2.23 -27.71
CA VAL A 56 19.16 2.45 -27.18
C VAL A 56 19.76 1.12 -26.70
N SER A 57 18.89 0.08 -26.64
CA SER A 57 19.11 -1.24 -26.10
C SER A 57 20.35 -1.95 -26.61
N ARG A 58 21.08 -2.57 -25.69
CA ARG A 58 22.20 -3.49 -25.99
C ARG A 58 21.75 -4.92 -26.28
N SER A 59 20.55 -5.31 -25.84
CA SER A 59 20.07 -6.70 -25.81
C SER A 59 18.87 -7.00 -26.72
N GLY A 60 18.21 -6.00 -27.33
CA GLY A 60 17.11 -6.25 -28.27
C GLY A 60 16.20 -5.04 -28.59
N ASN A 61 14.90 -5.31 -28.72
CA ASN A 61 13.87 -4.37 -29.17
C ASN A 61 13.33 -3.41 -28.08
N ILE A 62 13.78 -3.53 -26.83
CA ILE A 62 13.25 -2.77 -25.69
C ILE A 62 14.40 -2.10 -24.96
N THR A 63 14.32 -0.79 -24.73
CA THR A 63 15.25 -0.05 -23.87
C THR A 63 14.78 -0.17 -22.42
N ASN A 64 15.61 -0.72 -21.53
CA ASN A 64 15.33 -0.75 -20.10
C ASN A 64 15.99 0.46 -19.43
N LEU A 65 15.17 1.38 -18.94
CA LEU A 65 15.57 2.55 -18.20
C LEU A 65 15.19 2.37 -16.73
N VAL A 66 16.11 2.62 -15.82
CA VAL A 66 15.84 2.65 -14.38
C VAL A 66 15.84 4.10 -13.90
N PHE A 67 14.81 4.51 -13.15
CA PHE A 67 14.75 5.80 -12.48
C PHE A 67 15.02 5.61 -10.99
N ASP A 68 16.10 6.21 -10.52
CA ASP A 68 16.73 6.03 -9.20
C ASP A 68 17.16 4.60 -8.86
N LEU A 69 18.08 4.47 -7.89
CA LEU A 69 18.63 3.19 -7.44
C LEU A 69 18.41 2.91 -5.95
N GLY A 70 17.79 3.84 -5.23
CA GLY A 70 17.47 3.75 -3.82
C GLY A 70 18.69 3.74 -2.90
N VAL A 71 18.64 2.93 -1.84
CA VAL A 71 19.70 2.81 -0.82
C VAL A 71 20.74 1.77 -1.24
N LYS A 72 22.02 2.04 -0.96
CA LYS A 72 23.10 1.04 -1.08
C LYS A 72 22.79 -0.24 -0.32
N ARG A 73 23.12 -1.37 -0.96
CA ARG A 73 23.11 -2.70 -0.32
C ARG A 73 24.07 -2.77 0.87
N ASP A 74 25.27 -2.21 0.68
CA ASP A 74 26.30 -2.10 1.71
C ASP A 74 26.45 -0.63 2.15
N LEU A 75 25.93 -0.32 3.34
CA LEU A 75 25.95 1.03 3.90
C LEU A 75 27.39 1.51 4.19
N SER A 76 28.37 0.62 4.36
CA SER A 76 29.76 1.01 4.56
C SER A 76 30.37 1.67 3.31
N GLY A 77 29.72 1.50 2.14
CA GLY A 77 30.11 2.13 0.89
C GLY A 77 29.80 3.63 0.79
N TYR A 78 29.05 4.23 1.73
CA TYR A 78 28.90 5.70 1.77
C TYR A 78 30.16 6.38 2.31
N ALA A 79 30.40 7.61 1.85
CA ALA A 79 31.51 8.44 2.32
C ALA A 79 31.52 8.57 3.85
N VAL A 80 32.70 8.60 4.46
CA VAL A 80 32.85 8.66 5.93
C VAL A 80 32.08 9.84 6.54
N ALA A 81 32.08 10.99 5.88
CA ALA A 81 31.35 12.17 6.36
C ALA A 81 29.82 12.03 6.27
N GLN A 82 29.32 11.11 5.44
CA GLN A 82 27.90 10.84 5.26
C GLN A 82 27.36 9.81 6.27
N GLN A 83 28.22 8.92 6.80
CA GLN A 83 27.84 7.86 7.75
C GLN A 83 27.02 8.35 8.97
N PRO A 84 27.35 9.49 9.63
CA PRO A 84 26.53 9.97 10.74
C PRO A 84 25.10 10.35 10.33
N HIS A 85 24.92 10.86 9.11
CA HIS A 85 23.60 11.18 8.57
C HIS A 85 22.78 9.90 8.35
N VAL A 86 23.40 8.88 7.77
CA VAL A 86 22.79 7.55 7.53
C VAL A 86 22.39 6.91 8.86
N ALA A 87 23.25 6.95 9.88
CA ALA A 87 22.96 6.37 11.21
C ALA A 87 21.73 6.99 11.89
N LEU A 88 21.42 8.27 11.62
CA LEU A 88 20.22 8.93 12.14
C LEU A 88 18.92 8.45 11.48
N ARG A 89 19.01 7.60 10.46
CA ARG A 89 17.89 7.08 9.66
C ARG A 89 17.60 5.61 9.88
N GLU A 90 18.18 5.02 10.92
CA GLU A 90 17.87 3.66 11.36
C GLU A 90 16.42 3.54 11.92
N PRO A 91 15.76 2.37 11.75
CA PRO A 91 16.23 1.22 10.96
C PRO A 91 16.27 1.52 9.46
N ILE A 92 17.35 1.09 8.79
CA ILE A 92 17.50 1.06 7.34
C ILE A 92 17.37 -0.38 6.86
N ILE A 93 16.51 -0.61 5.87
CA ILE A 93 16.35 -1.92 5.22
C ILE A 93 17.02 -1.82 3.86
N THR A 94 18.01 -2.68 3.59
CA THR A 94 18.76 -2.67 2.32
C THR A 94 18.44 -3.86 1.41
N ASP A 95 17.60 -4.79 1.86
CA ASP A 95 17.16 -5.95 1.08
C ASP A 95 15.63 -5.97 0.91
N PRO A 96 15.11 -6.05 -0.32
CA PRO A 96 15.87 -6.01 -1.57
C PRO A 96 16.39 -4.59 -1.89
N ASP A 97 17.60 -4.51 -2.43
CA ASP A 97 18.10 -3.31 -3.11
C ASP A 97 17.62 -3.28 -4.57
N CYS A 98 17.84 -2.17 -5.29
CA CYS A 98 17.38 -2.05 -6.68
C CYS A 98 17.89 -3.20 -7.58
N GLY A 99 19.16 -3.60 -7.42
CA GLY A 99 19.74 -4.71 -8.18
C GLY A 99 19.09 -6.05 -7.87
N ALA A 100 18.86 -6.37 -6.59
CA ALA A 100 18.12 -7.56 -6.18
C ALA A 100 16.67 -7.54 -6.68
N SER A 101 16.00 -6.39 -6.62
CA SER A 101 14.65 -6.21 -7.15
C SER A 101 14.59 -6.47 -8.64
N LEU A 102 15.52 -5.97 -9.45
CA LEU A 102 15.57 -6.29 -10.89
C LEU A 102 15.79 -7.79 -11.16
N ARG A 103 16.72 -8.41 -10.41
CA ARG A 103 17.07 -9.82 -10.59
C ARG A 103 15.94 -10.76 -10.19
N LYS A 104 15.27 -10.51 -9.07
CA LYS A 104 14.33 -11.47 -8.44
C LYS A 104 12.86 -11.04 -8.54
N GLY A 105 12.62 -9.73 -8.62
CA GLY A 105 11.29 -9.16 -8.47
C GLY A 105 10.67 -9.45 -7.10
N VAL A 106 9.35 -9.27 -6.99
CA VAL A 106 8.59 -9.49 -5.75
C VAL A 106 7.96 -10.88 -5.63
N SER A 107 8.23 -11.81 -6.56
CA SER A 107 7.56 -13.11 -6.65
C SER A 107 8.40 -14.28 -6.13
N ASP A 108 7.87 -15.02 -5.16
CA ASP A 108 8.47 -16.28 -4.66
C ASP A 108 8.50 -17.41 -5.70
N LYS A 109 7.77 -17.27 -6.82
CA LYS A 109 7.72 -18.29 -7.88
C LYS A 109 9.00 -18.35 -8.73
N ASN A 110 9.88 -17.33 -8.63
CA ASN A 110 11.07 -17.18 -9.47
C ASN A 110 12.38 -17.19 -8.66
N GLN A 111 12.40 -17.74 -7.44
CA GLN A 111 13.60 -17.68 -6.57
C GLN A 111 14.89 -18.22 -7.25
N ASP A 112 14.76 -19.14 -8.22
CA ASP A 112 15.88 -19.72 -8.97
C ASP A 112 16.12 -19.09 -10.37
N LYS A 113 15.29 -18.13 -10.81
CA LYS A 113 15.37 -17.53 -12.15
C LYS A 113 15.63 -16.03 -12.08
N GLU A 114 16.77 -15.61 -12.62
CA GLU A 114 17.07 -14.20 -12.87
C GLU A 114 16.09 -13.63 -13.92
N LEU A 115 15.35 -12.58 -13.54
CA LEU A 115 14.33 -11.92 -14.37
C LEU A 115 14.91 -10.87 -15.29
N LEU A 116 15.82 -10.05 -14.77
CA LEU A 116 16.56 -9.03 -15.51
C LEU A 116 17.95 -8.88 -14.89
N ASN A 117 18.98 -9.06 -15.71
CA ASN A 117 20.37 -8.94 -15.31
C ASN A 117 20.83 -7.47 -15.40
N PRO A 118 21.01 -6.74 -14.27
CA PRO A 118 21.38 -5.33 -14.29
C PRO A 118 22.74 -5.05 -14.96
N GLU A 119 23.63 -6.05 -15.03
CA GLU A 119 24.95 -5.86 -15.64
C GLU A 119 24.89 -5.74 -17.16
N LYS A 120 23.86 -6.31 -17.79
CA LYS A 120 23.79 -6.49 -19.25
C LYS A 120 22.53 -5.94 -19.88
N GLU A 121 21.43 -5.91 -19.13
CA GLU A 121 20.09 -5.67 -19.66
C GLU A 121 19.51 -4.31 -19.26
N VAL A 122 20.13 -3.57 -18.34
CA VAL A 122 19.76 -2.16 -18.07
C VAL A 122 20.60 -1.23 -18.92
N ASP A 123 19.93 -0.48 -19.78
CA ASP A 123 20.59 0.38 -20.77
C ASP A 123 20.87 1.77 -20.20
N LEU A 124 19.90 2.31 -19.46
CA LEU A 124 19.92 3.67 -18.92
C LEU A 124 19.57 3.66 -17.44
N VAL A 125 20.25 4.49 -16.65
CA VAL A 125 19.81 4.91 -15.32
C VAL A 125 19.71 6.43 -15.32
N ILE A 126 18.53 6.96 -15.03
CA ILE A 126 18.36 8.37 -14.69
C ILE A 126 18.31 8.45 -13.17
N LEU A 127 19.22 9.21 -12.56
CA LEU A 127 19.10 9.55 -11.14
C LEU A 127 18.33 10.86 -11.03
N SER A 128 17.29 10.89 -10.20
CA SER A 128 16.58 12.12 -9.84
C SER A 128 17.57 13.12 -9.26
N HIS A 129 18.48 12.65 -8.40
CA HIS A 129 19.60 13.41 -7.84
C HIS A 129 20.59 12.47 -7.14
N VAL A 130 21.81 12.94 -6.86
CA VAL A 130 22.88 12.16 -6.23
C VAL A 130 22.88 12.26 -4.70
N HIS A 131 21.79 11.79 -4.08
CA HIS A 131 21.68 11.67 -2.63
C HIS A 131 21.76 10.21 -2.19
N TRP A 132 22.12 10.00 -0.92
CA TRP A 132 22.51 8.67 -0.40
C TRP A 132 21.40 7.63 -0.53
N ASP A 133 20.15 8.05 -0.38
CA ASP A 133 18.95 7.24 -0.49
C ASP A 133 18.41 7.10 -1.91
N HIS A 134 19.09 7.64 -2.94
CA HIS A 134 18.72 7.49 -4.36
C HIS A 134 19.83 6.91 -5.24
N ILE A 135 21.10 6.98 -4.83
CA ILE A 135 22.26 6.57 -5.63
C ILE A 135 22.44 5.05 -5.71
N GLY A 136 21.95 4.30 -4.72
CA GLY A 136 22.04 2.84 -4.65
C GLY A 136 23.45 2.31 -4.88
N THR A 137 23.55 1.21 -5.64
CA THR A 137 24.80 0.51 -5.94
C THR A 137 25.14 0.58 -7.44
N PRO A 138 25.67 1.70 -7.98
CA PRO A 138 25.98 1.86 -9.40
C PRO A 138 26.91 0.78 -10.01
N SER A 139 27.73 0.13 -9.17
CA SER A 139 28.62 -0.96 -9.60
C SER A 139 27.88 -2.21 -10.08
N ASP A 140 26.61 -2.40 -9.73
CA ASP A 140 25.76 -3.48 -10.25
C ASP A 140 25.39 -3.27 -11.74
N PHE A 141 25.70 -2.10 -12.30
CA PHE A 141 25.31 -1.66 -13.64
C PHE A 141 26.53 -1.32 -14.53
N PRO A 142 27.54 -2.21 -14.69
CA PRO A 142 28.81 -1.90 -15.37
C PRO A 142 28.69 -1.44 -16.82
N SER A 143 27.60 -1.79 -17.52
CA SER A 143 27.41 -1.47 -18.93
C SER A 143 26.42 -0.33 -19.19
N THR A 144 25.74 0.18 -18.17
CA THR A 144 24.66 1.16 -18.29
C THR A 144 25.15 2.58 -18.60
N THR A 145 24.36 3.41 -19.25
CA THR A 145 24.60 4.86 -19.29
C THR A 145 23.90 5.53 -18.12
N PHE A 146 24.62 6.33 -17.33
CA PHE A 146 24.00 7.16 -16.30
C PHE A 146 23.67 8.55 -16.87
N VAL A 147 22.48 9.03 -16.57
CA VAL A 147 22.04 10.39 -16.88
C VAL A 147 21.67 11.08 -15.57
N VAL A 148 22.18 12.29 -15.39
CA VAL A 148 21.97 13.10 -14.18
C VAL A 148 21.68 14.55 -14.57
N GLY A 149 21.09 15.34 -13.67
CA GLY A 149 20.89 16.76 -13.93
C GLY A 149 22.21 17.54 -14.04
N SER A 150 22.15 18.69 -14.70
CA SER A 150 23.29 19.58 -14.90
C SER A 150 23.93 20.01 -13.57
N GLY A 151 25.26 19.94 -13.49
CA GLY A 151 26.05 20.29 -12.29
C GLY A 151 26.30 19.14 -11.31
N THR A 152 25.71 17.97 -11.54
CA THR A 152 25.81 16.82 -10.64
C THR A 152 27.25 16.30 -10.49
N LEU A 153 28.02 16.17 -11.57
CA LEU A 153 29.38 15.65 -11.50
C LEU A 153 30.33 16.62 -10.82
N ASP A 154 30.09 17.93 -10.97
CA ASP A 154 30.84 18.96 -10.26
C ASP A 154 30.47 18.99 -8.77
N LEU A 155 29.18 18.83 -8.43
CA LEU A 155 28.71 18.68 -7.06
C LEU A 155 29.40 17.51 -6.35
N MET A 156 29.50 16.35 -6.99
CA MET A 156 30.15 15.19 -6.39
C MET A 156 31.65 15.40 -6.16
N ARG A 157 32.32 16.22 -6.95
CA ARG A 157 33.77 16.49 -6.83
C ARG A 157 34.08 17.62 -5.86
N ASN A 158 33.28 18.68 -5.89
CA ASN A 158 33.60 19.96 -5.29
C ASN A 158 32.58 20.40 -4.22
N GLY A 159 31.48 19.66 -4.05
CA GLY A 159 30.37 20.04 -3.19
C GLY A 159 29.62 21.27 -3.71
N ALA A 160 28.68 21.75 -2.90
CA ALA A 160 27.90 22.96 -3.14
C ALA A 160 27.74 23.78 -1.85
N GLY A 161 28.86 24.29 -1.35
CA GLY A 161 28.91 25.09 -0.13
C GLY A 161 28.78 24.27 1.16
N PRO A 162 28.49 24.92 2.30
CA PRO A 162 28.61 24.30 3.62
C PRO A 162 27.53 23.26 3.94
N LEU A 163 26.41 23.26 3.20
CA LEU A 163 25.33 22.28 3.37
C LEU A 163 25.68 20.93 2.74
N TYR A 164 26.35 20.96 1.59
CA TYR A 164 26.76 19.78 0.85
C TYR A 164 28.25 19.88 0.51
N PRO A 165 29.14 19.77 1.52
CA PRO A 165 30.56 19.81 1.27
C PRO A 165 31.00 18.55 0.50
N ALA A 166 32.12 18.63 -0.22
CA ALA A 166 32.58 17.58 -1.14
C ALA A 166 32.74 16.21 -0.45
N GLU A 167 33.10 16.20 0.83
CA GLU A 167 33.35 14.99 1.63
C GLU A 167 32.08 14.14 1.85
N LEU A 168 30.88 14.67 1.60
CA LEU A 168 29.65 13.90 1.63
C LEU A 168 29.49 12.98 0.40
N PHE A 169 30.27 13.18 -0.65
CA PHE A 169 30.14 12.46 -1.90
C PHE A 169 31.36 11.59 -2.19
N ASN A 170 31.11 10.40 -2.70
CA ASN A 170 32.14 9.57 -3.32
C ASN A 170 32.38 10.08 -4.74
N THR A 171 33.56 10.62 -5.03
CA THR A 171 33.86 11.30 -6.30
C THR A 171 33.80 10.40 -7.54
N ASP A 172 34.00 9.09 -7.34
CA ASP A 172 34.10 8.04 -8.36
C ASP A 172 32.90 7.07 -8.34
N GLU A 173 31.88 7.39 -7.54
CA GLU A 173 30.64 6.59 -7.42
C GLU A 173 29.93 6.40 -8.76
N LEU A 174 29.90 7.46 -9.57
CA LEU A 174 29.42 7.41 -10.95
C LEU A 174 30.61 7.37 -11.92
N PRO A 175 30.64 6.40 -12.84
CA PRO A 175 31.74 6.25 -13.78
C PRO A 175 31.69 7.34 -14.85
N ALA A 176 32.69 8.22 -14.83
CA ALA A 176 32.77 9.39 -15.71
C ALA A 176 32.68 9.07 -17.21
N SER A 177 33.22 7.92 -17.65
CA SER A 177 33.20 7.53 -19.07
C SER A 177 31.80 7.26 -19.60
N ARG A 178 30.82 6.96 -18.74
CA ARG A 178 29.46 6.55 -19.14
C ARG A 178 28.37 7.31 -18.37
N THR A 179 28.73 8.45 -17.79
CA THR A 179 27.78 9.37 -17.14
C THR A 179 27.68 10.65 -17.95
N VAL A 180 26.46 11.10 -18.21
CA VAL A 180 26.16 12.32 -18.98
C VAL A 180 25.25 13.22 -18.16
N GLU A 181 25.54 14.52 -18.17
CA GLU A 181 24.64 15.52 -17.60
C GLU A 181 23.62 16.00 -18.63
N LEU A 182 22.38 16.21 -18.20
CA LEU A 182 21.37 16.96 -18.96
C LEU A 182 21.87 18.39 -19.23
N PRO A 183 21.41 19.04 -20.31
CA PRO A 183 21.86 20.38 -20.66
C PRO A 183 21.57 21.37 -19.52
N PRO A 184 22.37 22.44 -19.38
CA PRO A 184 22.08 23.50 -18.41
C PRO A 184 20.68 24.08 -18.60
N VAL A 185 20.00 24.34 -17.48
CA VAL A 185 18.67 24.94 -17.48
C VAL A 185 18.78 26.43 -17.83
N PRO A 186 18.09 26.95 -18.87
CA PRO A 186 18.17 28.35 -19.25
C PRO A 186 17.54 29.29 -18.20
N ASN A 187 18.20 30.43 -17.96
CA ASN A 187 17.68 31.48 -17.08
C ASN A 187 16.60 32.31 -17.79
N HIS A 188 15.31 32.02 -17.56
CA HIS A 188 14.22 32.79 -18.17
C HIS A 188 13.48 33.74 -17.21
N ASP A 189 13.51 33.50 -15.90
CA ASP A 189 12.84 34.36 -14.92
C ASP A 189 13.78 34.75 -13.78
N GLY A 190 13.89 36.05 -13.48
CA GLY A 190 14.83 36.65 -12.52
C GLY A 190 14.71 36.22 -11.04
N GLY A 191 14.06 35.10 -10.73
CA GLY A 191 14.12 34.44 -9.42
C GLY A 191 15.24 33.39 -9.32
N PHE A 192 15.68 32.81 -10.44
CA PHE A 192 16.71 31.76 -10.48
C PHE A 192 18.15 32.29 -10.44
N GLU A 193 18.34 33.60 -10.65
CA GLU A 193 19.67 34.23 -10.64
C GLU A 193 20.45 33.92 -9.37
N LYS A 194 19.80 33.81 -8.20
CA LYS A 194 20.49 33.51 -6.93
C LYS A 194 20.85 32.04 -6.71
N TYR A 195 20.11 31.09 -7.32
CA TYR A 195 20.33 29.66 -7.12
C TYR A 195 21.56 29.16 -7.88
N TYR A 196 21.78 29.68 -9.09
CA TYR A 196 22.96 29.39 -9.91
C TYR A 196 24.05 30.48 -9.84
N ALA A 197 23.83 31.58 -9.11
CA ALA A 197 24.87 32.59 -8.89
C ALA A 197 25.93 32.09 -7.91
N LYS A 198 27.17 32.06 -8.42
CA LYS A 198 28.40 31.70 -7.71
C LYS A 198 28.74 32.69 -6.58
N PRO A 199 29.37 32.21 -5.50
CA PRO A 199 30.58 31.38 -5.62
C PRO A 199 30.36 29.87 -5.75
N ASN A 200 29.32 29.29 -5.14
CA ASN A 200 29.31 27.85 -4.80
C ASN A 200 28.34 26.96 -5.61
N ALA A 201 27.72 27.49 -6.67
CA ALA A 201 26.86 26.68 -7.53
C ALA A 201 27.72 25.73 -8.41
N PRO A 202 27.43 24.41 -8.43
CA PRO A 202 28.12 23.45 -9.28
C PRO A 202 28.01 23.82 -10.77
N ALA A 203 29.11 23.69 -11.50
CA ALA A 203 29.17 23.93 -12.94
C ALA A 203 28.77 22.68 -13.73
N HIS A 204 28.11 22.89 -14.86
CA HIS A 204 27.86 21.82 -15.83
C HIS A 204 29.18 21.17 -16.27
N THR A 205 29.19 19.83 -16.30
CA THR A 205 30.30 19.04 -16.83
C THR A 205 29.95 18.57 -18.24
N PRO A 206 30.60 19.10 -19.29
CA PRO A 206 30.36 18.65 -20.66
C PRO A 206 30.69 17.17 -20.85
N THR A 207 29.94 16.49 -21.71
CA THR A 207 30.21 15.11 -22.08
C THR A 207 31.60 14.99 -22.74
N PRO A 208 32.48 14.10 -22.23
CA PRO A 208 33.79 13.86 -22.84
C PRO A 208 33.68 13.33 -24.27
N ALA A 209 34.61 13.71 -25.14
CA ALA A 209 34.62 13.26 -26.54
C ALA A 209 34.82 11.74 -26.70
N ASP A 210 35.44 11.10 -25.71
CA ASP A 210 35.69 9.66 -25.61
C ASP A 210 34.64 8.92 -24.76
N THR A 211 33.46 9.52 -24.56
CA THR A 211 32.39 8.89 -23.79
C THR A 211 31.97 7.53 -24.37
N GLN A 212 31.69 6.59 -23.48
CA GLN A 212 31.10 5.28 -23.76
C GLN A 212 29.58 5.28 -23.54
N ALA A 213 29.00 6.43 -23.16
CA ALA A 213 27.57 6.61 -22.98
C ALA A 213 26.83 6.34 -24.30
N LYS A 214 25.81 5.48 -24.23
CA LYS A 214 24.83 5.26 -25.29
C LYS A 214 23.57 5.99 -24.91
N LEU A 215 23.17 6.96 -25.73
CA LEU A 215 22.04 7.85 -25.49
C LEU A 215 21.01 7.73 -26.63
N PRO A 216 19.76 8.16 -26.42
CA PRO A 216 18.76 8.25 -27.49
C PRO A 216 19.25 9.09 -28.69
N SER A 217 18.75 8.79 -29.89
CA SER A 217 19.19 9.44 -31.14
C SER A 217 19.01 10.96 -31.16
N LEU A 218 18.00 11.48 -30.45
CA LEU A 218 17.65 12.90 -30.40
C LEU A 218 18.33 13.66 -29.24
N THR A 219 19.36 13.08 -28.61
CA THR A 219 20.03 13.72 -27.46
C THR A 219 20.68 15.05 -27.81
N ASN A 220 21.17 15.23 -29.04
CA ASN A 220 21.72 16.51 -29.50
C ASN A 220 20.65 17.62 -29.62
N GLU A 221 19.37 17.26 -29.56
CA GLU A 221 18.22 18.16 -29.63
C GLU A 221 17.60 18.42 -28.25
N TRP A 222 18.12 17.80 -27.18
CA TRP A 222 17.65 18.05 -25.82
C TRP A 222 17.74 19.54 -25.50
N SER A 223 16.58 20.14 -25.30
CA SER A 223 16.44 21.52 -24.87
C SER A 223 15.27 21.63 -23.92
N TRP A 224 15.42 22.46 -22.90
CA TRP A 224 14.36 22.69 -21.91
C TRP A 224 13.21 23.48 -22.54
N GLN A 225 12.05 22.86 -22.64
CA GLN A 225 10.83 23.44 -23.21
C GLN A 225 9.64 23.30 -22.24
N PRO A 226 8.69 24.26 -22.22
CA PRO A 226 7.47 24.10 -21.45
C PRO A 226 6.58 22.97 -21.99
N PHE A 227 5.96 22.20 -21.10
CA PHE A 227 4.97 21.18 -21.45
C PHE A 227 3.86 21.12 -20.41
N SER A 228 2.62 21.38 -20.84
CA SER A 228 1.39 21.24 -20.03
C SER A 228 1.49 21.77 -18.59
N GLY A 229 1.95 23.02 -18.43
CA GLY A 229 2.06 23.68 -17.13
C GLY A 229 3.42 23.48 -16.44
N PHE A 230 4.19 22.45 -16.83
CA PHE A 230 5.59 22.36 -16.43
C PHE A 230 6.44 23.35 -17.24
N PRO A 231 7.20 24.25 -16.60
CA PRO A 231 7.90 25.31 -17.32
C PRO A 231 9.13 24.79 -18.08
N ARG A 232 9.72 23.68 -17.64
CA ARG A 232 11.02 23.20 -18.11
C ARG A 232 11.02 21.68 -18.16
N THR A 233 10.87 21.14 -19.37
CA THR A 233 10.85 19.71 -19.65
C THR A 233 11.77 19.36 -20.81
N ILE A 234 12.30 18.15 -20.82
CA ILE A 234 13.00 17.54 -21.96
C ILE A 234 12.23 16.28 -22.34
N ASP A 235 11.78 16.20 -23.59
CA ASP A 235 11.32 14.93 -24.16
C ASP A 235 12.54 14.04 -24.40
N PHE A 236 12.75 13.08 -23.49
CA PHE A 236 14.01 12.37 -23.37
C PHE A 236 14.30 11.48 -24.57
N PHE A 237 13.27 10.81 -25.09
CA PHE A 237 13.37 9.97 -26.29
C PHE A 237 12.98 10.72 -27.58
N GLY A 238 12.33 11.89 -27.46
CA GLY A 238 11.85 12.71 -28.57
C GLY A 238 10.55 12.19 -29.20
N ASP A 239 9.85 11.28 -28.52
CA ASP A 239 8.59 10.66 -28.95
C ASP A 239 7.44 10.90 -27.96
N LYS A 240 7.65 11.78 -26.98
CA LYS A 240 6.68 12.25 -25.98
C LYS A 240 6.25 11.16 -24.98
N SER A 241 7.04 10.10 -24.86
CA SER A 241 6.78 9.00 -23.93
C SER A 241 7.35 9.25 -22.53
N VAL A 242 8.51 9.91 -22.41
CA VAL A 242 9.19 10.18 -21.14
C VAL A 242 9.72 11.60 -21.16
N TYR A 243 9.17 12.44 -20.29
CA TYR A 243 9.65 13.79 -20.06
C TYR A 243 10.50 13.83 -18.79
N VAL A 244 11.70 14.39 -18.89
CA VAL A 244 12.47 14.83 -17.72
C VAL A 244 12.02 16.23 -17.35
N ILE A 245 11.75 16.47 -16.07
CA ILE A 245 11.25 17.73 -15.53
C ILE A 245 12.28 18.30 -14.57
N ASP A 246 12.73 19.53 -14.82
CA ASP A 246 13.59 20.27 -13.89
C ASP A 246 12.83 20.53 -12.58
N SER A 247 13.38 20.08 -11.44
CA SER A 247 12.70 20.10 -10.15
C SER A 247 13.60 20.61 -9.01
N PRO A 248 14.07 21.87 -9.09
CA PRO A 248 15.13 22.35 -8.22
C PRO A 248 14.67 22.58 -6.78
N GLY A 249 15.64 22.75 -5.88
CA GLY A 249 15.40 23.12 -4.48
C GLY A 249 15.90 22.09 -3.48
N HIS A 250 15.76 20.79 -3.78
CA HIS A 250 16.28 19.72 -2.92
C HIS A 250 17.81 19.63 -3.00
N LEU A 251 18.35 19.29 -4.17
CA LEU A 251 19.78 19.24 -4.48
C LEU A 251 20.02 19.83 -5.88
N HIS A 252 21.25 20.24 -6.17
CA HIS A 252 21.60 20.69 -7.52
C HIS A 252 21.48 19.52 -8.52
N GLY A 253 20.93 19.80 -9.70
CA GLY A 253 20.67 18.78 -10.71
C GLY A 253 19.44 17.90 -10.41
N HIS A 254 18.59 18.27 -9.46
CA HIS A 254 17.38 17.50 -9.14
C HIS A 254 16.36 17.54 -10.29
N VAL A 255 15.93 16.35 -10.72
CA VAL A 255 14.95 16.14 -11.79
C VAL A 255 13.91 15.11 -11.38
N ASN A 256 12.73 15.23 -11.97
CA ASN A 256 11.65 14.25 -11.87
C ASN A 256 11.27 13.75 -13.27
N LEU A 257 10.49 12.67 -13.34
CA LEU A 257 9.98 12.15 -14.62
C LEU A 257 8.47 12.27 -14.74
N LEU A 258 7.99 12.50 -15.96
CA LEU A 258 6.60 12.32 -16.34
C LEU A 258 6.54 11.31 -17.48
N VAL A 259 5.89 10.19 -17.23
CA VAL A 259 5.95 8.98 -18.06
C VAL A 259 4.59 8.66 -18.64
N ARG A 260 4.49 8.52 -19.96
CA ARG A 260 3.25 8.19 -20.67
C ARG A 260 3.09 6.69 -20.82
N ILE A 261 2.06 6.12 -20.19
CA ILE A 261 1.82 4.68 -20.18
C ILE A 261 0.59 4.25 -21.01
N SER A 262 -0.27 5.19 -21.38
CA SER A 262 -1.36 4.97 -22.33
C SER A 262 -1.81 6.28 -22.98
N GLU A 263 -2.78 6.21 -23.89
CA GLU A 263 -3.33 7.38 -24.58
C GLU A 263 -3.78 8.48 -23.59
N LYS A 264 -4.41 8.05 -22.49
CA LYS A 264 -5.05 8.89 -21.49
C LYS A 264 -4.40 8.79 -20.11
N LYS A 265 -3.16 8.29 -19.98
CA LYS A 265 -2.55 8.14 -18.66
C LYS A 265 -1.05 8.47 -18.65
N TYR A 266 -0.69 9.32 -17.68
CA TYR A 266 0.68 9.59 -17.29
C TYR A 266 0.94 9.20 -15.83
N VAL A 267 2.19 8.92 -15.51
CA VAL A 267 2.69 8.74 -14.15
C VAL A 267 3.81 9.76 -13.93
N TYR A 268 3.64 10.64 -12.96
CA TYR A 268 4.67 11.54 -12.47
C TYR A 268 5.47 10.82 -11.37
N LEU A 269 6.78 10.69 -11.56
CA LEU A 269 7.71 10.09 -10.62
C LEU A 269 8.55 11.19 -9.98
N GLY A 270 8.25 11.46 -8.71
CA GLY A 270 8.95 12.44 -7.89
C GLY A 270 10.03 11.79 -7.03
N GLY A 271 11.27 12.25 -7.15
CA GLY A 271 12.28 12.06 -6.10
C GLY A 271 11.99 12.99 -4.91
N ASP A 272 13.05 13.49 -4.27
CA ASP A 272 12.95 14.35 -3.07
C ASP A 272 12.43 15.80 -3.28
N CYS A 273 11.51 16.01 -4.22
CA CYS A 273 10.77 17.26 -4.30
C CYS A 273 9.95 17.51 -3.02
N CYS A 274 9.45 16.45 -2.38
CA CYS A 274 9.04 16.41 -0.99
C CYS A 274 9.06 14.96 -0.46
N HIS A 275 9.13 14.80 0.86
CA HIS A 275 9.27 13.50 1.54
C HIS A 275 7.97 12.97 2.15
N ASP A 276 6.88 13.73 2.02
CA ASP A 276 5.57 13.39 2.57
C ASP A 276 4.46 13.88 1.62
N THR A 277 3.49 13.01 1.30
CA THR A 277 2.40 13.31 0.37
C THR A 277 1.49 14.43 0.85
N ARG A 278 1.42 14.67 2.16
CA ARG A 278 0.67 15.77 2.75
C ARG A 278 1.27 17.14 2.40
N ILE A 279 2.56 17.19 2.10
CA ILE A 279 3.21 18.41 1.60
C ILE A 279 2.78 18.67 0.16
N LEU A 280 2.76 17.63 -0.67
CA LEU A 280 2.30 17.74 -2.05
C LEU A 280 0.81 18.12 -2.14
N SER A 281 -0.03 17.62 -1.24
CA SER A 281 -1.46 17.97 -1.19
C SER A 281 -1.76 19.34 -0.58
N GLY A 282 -0.76 20.00 0.01
CA GLY A 282 -0.92 21.25 0.75
C GLY A 282 -1.55 21.09 2.15
N GLU A 283 -1.74 19.86 2.65
CA GLU A 283 -2.18 19.62 4.03
C GLU A 283 -1.11 20.01 5.06
N LYS A 284 0.17 19.88 4.68
CA LYS A 284 1.33 20.18 5.50
C LYS A 284 2.35 21.04 4.74
N GLU A 285 3.22 21.69 5.50
CA GLU A 285 4.34 22.47 4.97
C GLU A 285 5.66 21.73 5.17
N ILE A 286 6.67 22.11 4.38
CA ILE A 286 8.06 21.65 4.58
C ILE A 286 8.54 22.11 5.96
N ALA A 287 9.09 21.18 6.75
CA ALA A 287 9.67 21.50 8.05
C ALA A 287 10.87 22.44 7.91
N GLU A 288 10.95 23.38 8.84
CA GLU A 288 12.04 24.32 8.98
C GLU A 288 12.55 24.25 10.43
N TYR A 289 13.86 24.06 10.60
CA TYR A 289 14.52 23.82 11.89
C TYR A 289 15.90 24.49 11.97
N ASP A 290 16.37 24.76 13.18
CA ASP A 290 17.75 25.21 13.45
C ASP A 290 18.62 23.98 13.70
N ASP A 291 19.65 23.79 12.88
CA ASP A 291 20.60 22.69 13.00
C ASP A 291 21.83 23.04 13.86
N GLY A 292 21.78 24.17 14.56
CA GLY A 292 22.86 24.67 15.41
C GLY A 292 24.00 25.33 14.63
N ARG A 293 23.84 25.56 13.32
CA ARG A 293 24.85 26.21 12.44
C ARG A 293 24.45 27.63 12.01
N GLY A 294 23.55 28.26 12.74
CA GLY A 294 23.20 29.68 12.59
C GLY A 294 22.19 29.93 11.46
N GLY A 295 20.92 29.64 11.72
CA GLY A 295 19.79 29.96 10.85
C GLY A 295 18.78 28.83 10.73
N ILE A 296 17.56 29.16 10.32
CA ILE A 296 16.50 28.20 10.04
C ILE A 296 16.72 27.61 8.64
N ARG A 297 16.64 26.28 8.50
CA ARG A 297 16.79 25.54 7.24
C ARG A 297 15.83 24.36 7.16
N SER A 298 15.73 23.73 6.00
CA SER A 298 15.05 22.44 5.83
C SER A 298 16.02 21.38 5.32
N VAL A 299 15.50 20.18 5.02
CA VAL A 299 16.21 19.11 4.30
C VAL A 299 16.50 19.46 2.83
N HIS A 300 16.04 20.61 2.34
CA HIS A 300 16.26 21.10 0.99
C HIS A 300 17.36 22.16 1.00
N VAL A 301 18.30 22.11 0.04
CA VAL A 301 19.33 23.16 -0.15
C VAL A 301 18.71 24.55 -0.22
N HIS A 302 17.53 24.67 -0.86
CA HIS A 302 16.83 25.93 -1.01
C HIS A 302 15.31 25.75 -0.82
N THR A 303 14.85 25.85 0.42
CA THR A 303 13.44 25.63 0.83
C THR A 303 12.43 26.44 0.01
N GLY A 304 12.69 27.74 -0.23
CA GLY A 304 11.78 28.57 -1.03
C GLY A 304 11.67 28.13 -2.50
N LEU A 305 12.70 27.47 -3.02
CA LEU A 305 12.70 26.97 -4.39
C LEU A 305 12.02 25.61 -4.45
N ALA A 306 12.24 24.75 -3.45
CA ALA A 306 11.46 23.52 -3.28
C ALA A 306 9.95 23.80 -3.21
N LYS A 307 9.53 24.83 -2.45
CA LYS A 307 8.12 25.28 -2.42
C LYS A 307 7.62 25.74 -3.79
N LYS A 308 8.44 26.48 -4.55
CA LYS A 308 8.09 26.89 -5.92
C LYS A 308 7.96 25.68 -6.85
N THR A 309 8.88 24.71 -6.76
CA THR A 309 8.83 23.46 -7.51
C THR A 309 7.56 22.68 -7.19
N LEU A 310 7.14 22.59 -5.93
CA LEU A 310 5.86 21.96 -5.56
C LEU A 310 4.65 22.65 -6.21
N ALA A 311 4.65 23.98 -6.27
CA ALA A 311 3.60 24.73 -6.97
C ALA A 311 3.63 24.49 -8.49
N GLU A 312 4.81 24.40 -9.10
CA GLU A 312 4.97 24.06 -10.52
C GLU A 312 4.49 22.62 -10.81
N ILE A 313 4.71 21.68 -9.88
CA ILE A 313 4.20 20.30 -9.96
C ILE A 313 2.68 20.30 -9.90
N ASP A 314 2.08 20.99 -8.92
CA ASP A 314 0.62 21.06 -8.78
C ASP A 314 -0.04 21.66 -10.03
N GLU A 315 0.50 22.77 -10.56
CA GLU A 315 -0.01 23.39 -11.79
C GLU A 315 0.14 22.46 -13.00
N GLY A 316 1.31 21.84 -13.19
CA GLY A 316 1.57 20.94 -14.31
C GLY A 316 0.67 19.70 -14.29
N VAL A 317 0.55 19.06 -13.12
CA VAL A 317 -0.34 17.90 -12.92
C VAL A 317 -1.80 18.32 -13.13
N SER A 318 -2.23 19.45 -12.57
CA SER A 318 -3.60 19.96 -12.71
C SER A 318 -3.96 20.31 -14.15
N GLN A 319 -3.04 20.87 -14.93
CA GLN A 319 -3.25 21.14 -16.35
C GLN A 319 -3.40 19.86 -17.16
N LEU A 320 -2.54 18.86 -16.92
CA LEU A 320 -2.63 17.56 -17.60
C LEU A 320 -3.95 16.84 -17.25
N LYS A 321 -4.36 16.87 -15.97
CA LYS A 321 -5.60 16.24 -15.47
C LYS A 321 -6.87 16.72 -16.17
N ARG A 322 -6.83 17.82 -16.90
CA ARG A 322 -7.95 18.30 -17.73
C ARG A 322 -8.26 17.35 -18.90
N ASN A 323 -7.27 16.62 -19.40
CA ASN A 323 -7.39 15.81 -20.62
C ASN A 323 -6.99 14.35 -20.44
N VAL A 324 -6.14 14.05 -19.46
CA VAL A 324 -5.58 12.71 -19.21
C VAL A 324 -5.56 12.42 -17.72
N ASP A 325 -5.58 11.15 -17.33
CA ASP A 325 -5.28 10.73 -15.96
C ASP A 325 -3.79 10.95 -15.65
N VAL A 326 -3.50 11.47 -14.46
CA VAL A 326 -2.13 11.66 -13.99
C VAL A 326 -2.03 11.15 -12.56
N GLU A 327 -1.28 10.07 -12.41
CA GLU A 327 -0.90 9.55 -11.12
C GLU A 327 0.42 10.17 -10.67
N VAL A 328 0.53 10.55 -9.40
CA VAL A 328 1.77 11.10 -8.82
C VAL A 328 2.31 10.11 -7.80
N VAL A 329 3.58 9.76 -7.91
CA VAL A 329 4.27 8.82 -7.03
C VAL A 329 5.55 9.47 -6.52
N LEU A 330 5.69 9.57 -5.20
CA LEU A 330 6.91 10.07 -4.57
C LEU A 330 7.79 8.89 -4.12
N ALA A 331 9.12 9.07 -4.16
CA ALA A 331 10.09 8.04 -3.80
C ALA A 331 9.87 7.45 -2.39
N HIS A 332 9.40 8.29 -1.46
CA HIS A 332 9.15 7.93 -0.06
C HIS A 332 7.67 7.73 0.29
N ASP A 333 6.79 7.54 -0.71
CA ASP A 333 5.37 7.32 -0.47
C ASP A 333 5.06 5.89 0.02
N LYS A 334 5.13 5.71 1.34
CA LYS A 334 4.75 4.47 2.02
C LYS A 334 3.33 4.03 1.68
N GLY A 335 2.39 4.97 1.67
CA GLY A 335 0.98 4.66 1.42
C GLY A 335 0.76 4.14 0.00
N TRP A 336 1.38 4.79 -0.99
CA TRP A 336 1.33 4.33 -2.38
C TRP A 336 1.94 2.95 -2.53
N ARG A 337 3.13 2.71 -1.97
CA ARG A 337 3.79 1.40 -2.00
C ARG A 337 2.89 0.30 -1.44
N GLU A 338 2.28 0.52 -0.28
CA GLU A 338 1.41 -0.48 0.37
C GLU A 338 0.19 -0.83 -0.48
N ARG A 339 -0.41 0.16 -1.17
CA ARG A 339 -1.57 -0.03 -2.07
C ARG A 339 -1.20 -0.60 -3.45
N ASN A 340 0.04 -0.47 -3.89
CA ASN A 340 0.47 -0.76 -5.26
C ASN A 340 1.51 -1.90 -5.37
N ARG A 341 1.58 -2.82 -4.40
CA ARG A 341 2.53 -3.96 -4.43
C ARG A 341 2.45 -4.80 -5.72
N HIS A 342 1.28 -4.87 -6.34
CA HIS A 342 1.05 -5.55 -7.62
C HIS A 342 1.73 -4.91 -8.84
N ARG A 343 2.19 -3.66 -8.70
CA ARG A 343 2.90 -2.92 -9.75
C ARG A 343 4.41 -3.04 -9.61
N PHE A 344 4.89 -3.83 -8.66
CA PHE A 344 6.30 -4.09 -8.48
C PHE A 344 6.78 -5.14 -9.46
N TRP A 345 8.03 -5.02 -9.89
CA TRP A 345 8.62 -5.92 -10.89
C TRP A 345 8.58 -7.39 -10.43
N PRO A 346 8.25 -8.35 -11.32
CA PRO A 346 7.79 -8.15 -12.70
C PRO A 346 6.29 -7.84 -12.76
N VAL A 347 5.91 -6.81 -13.52
CA VAL A 347 4.51 -6.59 -13.89
C VAL A 347 4.19 -7.46 -15.10
N GLU A 348 3.14 -8.28 -15.04
CA GLU A 348 2.72 -9.09 -16.19
C GLU A 348 2.22 -8.18 -17.32
N VAL A 349 3.06 -7.96 -18.34
CA VAL A 349 2.66 -7.25 -19.55
C VAL A 349 1.79 -8.19 -20.40
N PHE A 350 0.48 -7.97 -20.42
CA PHE A 350 -0.39 -8.57 -21.43
C PHE A 350 0.10 -8.13 -22.82
N LYS A 351 0.71 -9.05 -23.57
CA LYS A 351 1.11 -8.83 -24.98
C LYS A 351 -0.11 -8.44 -25.80
N THR A 352 -0.29 -7.15 -26.06
CA THR A 352 -1.20 -6.65 -27.08
C THR A 352 -0.49 -6.81 -28.42
N VAL A 353 -0.92 -7.77 -29.23
CA VAL A 353 -0.44 -7.94 -30.60
C VAL A 353 -1.02 -6.81 -31.44
N CYS A 354 -0.18 -5.88 -31.91
CA CYS A 354 -0.57 -4.94 -32.97
C CYS A 354 -0.79 -5.74 -34.28
N PRO A 355 -1.94 -5.61 -34.97
CA PRO A 355 -2.11 -6.21 -36.29
C PRO A 355 -1.45 -5.34 -37.37
N GLU A 356 -0.60 -5.95 -38.19
CA GLU A 356 -0.13 -5.36 -39.46
C GLU A 356 -1.27 -5.18 -40.48
N PRO A 357 -1.13 -4.29 -41.48
CA PRO A 357 -2.19 -3.98 -42.42
C PRO A 357 -2.45 -5.15 -43.39
N ILE A 358 -3.71 -5.56 -43.49
CA ILE A 358 -4.14 -6.65 -44.39
C ILE A 358 -4.03 -6.19 -45.84
N SER A 359 -3.15 -6.84 -46.62
CA SER A 359 -3.25 -6.87 -48.08
C SER A 359 -4.12 -8.06 -48.52
N THR A 360 -4.99 -7.82 -49.50
CA THR A 360 -5.97 -8.74 -50.06
C THR A 360 -5.33 -9.89 -50.83
N SER A 361 -5.66 -11.16 -50.53
CA SER A 361 -6.13 -12.16 -51.52
C SER A 361 -6.39 -13.57 -50.94
N GLN A 362 -7.55 -14.11 -51.34
CA GLN A 362 -7.92 -15.52 -51.59
C GLN A 362 -7.84 -16.62 -50.50
N ASN A 363 -9.04 -17.10 -50.15
CA ASN A 363 -9.48 -18.50 -49.97
C ASN A 363 -8.49 -19.55 -49.40
N GLN A 364 -8.73 -20.00 -48.15
CA GLN A 364 -9.20 -21.38 -47.89
C GLN A 364 -9.60 -21.59 -46.42
N LYS A 365 -10.67 -22.38 -46.25
CA LYS A 365 -11.32 -22.79 -44.99
C LYS A 365 -10.36 -23.49 -44.03
N ARG A 366 -10.37 -23.07 -42.76
CA ARG A 366 -10.33 -23.94 -41.56
C ARG A 366 -10.73 -23.10 -40.35
N GLY A 367 -11.84 -23.47 -39.71
CA GLY A 367 -12.39 -22.73 -38.58
C GLY A 367 -11.65 -23.01 -37.29
N VAL A 368 -11.44 -21.96 -36.50
CA VAL A 368 -11.41 -21.98 -35.04
C VAL A 368 -12.11 -20.71 -34.56
N LYS A 369 -13.09 -20.89 -33.68
CA LYS A 369 -13.97 -19.85 -33.12
C LYS A 369 -13.16 -18.83 -32.31
N GLY A 370 -13.57 -17.57 -32.37
CA GLY A 370 -13.02 -16.51 -31.51
C GLY A 370 -13.23 -16.80 -30.03
N THR A 371 -12.26 -16.40 -29.21
CA THR A 371 -12.43 -16.31 -27.77
C THR A 371 -12.89 -14.89 -27.45
N THR A 372 -14.18 -14.67 -27.65
CA THR A 372 -14.96 -13.75 -26.83
C THR A 372 -14.62 -14.04 -25.36
N LEU A 373 -14.36 -13.02 -24.54
CA LEU A 373 -14.48 -13.14 -23.08
C LEU A 373 -15.91 -13.61 -22.82
N ILE A 374 -16.07 -14.91 -22.60
CA ILE A 374 -17.31 -15.48 -22.12
C ILE A 374 -17.39 -15.01 -20.67
N VAL A 375 -18.06 -13.88 -20.45
CA VAL A 375 -18.81 -13.70 -19.21
C VAL A 375 -19.75 -14.88 -19.18
N MET A 376 -19.44 -15.88 -18.36
CA MET A 376 -20.41 -16.93 -18.10
C MET A 376 -21.66 -16.24 -17.54
N SER A 377 -22.79 -16.56 -18.15
CA SER A 377 -24.09 -15.93 -18.00
C SER A 377 -24.74 -16.25 -16.65
N SER A 378 -24.09 -15.92 -15.54
CA SER A 378 -24.73 -15.96 -14.22
C SER A 378 -25.56 -14.68 -14.03
N SER A 379 -26.75 -14.84 -13.47
CA SER A 379 -27.57 -13.69 -13.11
C SER A 379 -26.96 -12.97 -11.90
N PRO A 380 -27.28 -11.67 -11.67
CA PRO A 380 -26.86 -10.98 -10.45
C PRO A 380 -27.29 -11.69 -9.15
N ALA A 381 -28.42 -12.38 -9.16
CA ALA A 381 -28.92 -13.21 -8.05
C ALA A 381 -28.10 -14.49 -7.82
N ASP A 382 -27.35 -14.92 -8.84
CA ASP A 382 -26.43 -16.07 -8.78
C ASP A 382 -24.98 -15.64 -8.53
N THR A 383 -24.74 -14.35 -8.33
CA THR A 383 -23.40 -13.78 -8.18
C THR A 383 -23.23 -13.14 -6.81
N ILE A 384 -22.17 -13.55 -6.11
CA ILE A 384 -21.83 -13.08 -4.77
C ILE A 384 -20.45 -12.44 -4.83
N ALA A 385 -20.29 -11.26 -4.26
CA ALA A 385 -18.98 -10.63 -4.11
C ALA A 385 -18.44 -10.78 -2.69
N PHE A 386 -17.15 -11.07 -2.56
CA PHE A 386 -16.41 -11.11 -1.31
C PHE A 386 -15.23 -10.14 -1.37
N ILE A 387 -15.26 -9.09 -0.54
CA ILE A 387 -14.27 -8.02 -0.53
C ILE A 387 -13.47 -8.08 0.77
N GLY A 388 -12.16 -8.28 0.66
CA GLY A 388 -11.26 -8.46 1.80
C GLY A 388 -10.87 -9.93 2.00
N LEU A 389 -9.66 -10.30 1.57
CA LEU A 389 -9.05 -11.62 1.64
C LEU A 389 -7.87 -11.64 2.63
N GLY A 390 -8.03 -10.96 3.76
CA GLY A 390 -7.07 -10.98 4.88
C GLY A 390 -7.12 -12.28 5.70
N VAL A 391 -6.55 -12.25 6.90
CA VAL A 391 -6.42 -13.41 7.82
C VAL A 391 -7.77 -14.13 8.06
N MET A 392 -8.85 -13.37 8.20
CA MET A 392 -10.20 -13.92 8.37
C MET A 392 -10.92 -14.10 7.03
N GLY A 393 -10.83 -13.11 6.15
CA GLY A 393 -11.59 -13.07 4.90
C GLY A 393 -11.22 -14.17 3.91
N TYR A 394 -9.93 -14.50 3.78
CA TYR A 394 -9.47 -15.55 2.87
C TYR A 394 -10.09 -16.93 3.18
N PRO A 395 -9.96 -17.50 4.39
CA PRO A 395 -10.60 -18.78 4.71
C PRO A 395 -12.13 -18.71 4.69
N MET A 396 -12.74 -17.56 5.04
CA MET A 396 -14.18 -17.35 4.91
C MET A 396 -14.64 -17.46 3.46
N ALA A 397 -13.99 -16.75 2.54
CA ALA A 397 -14.30 -16.79 1.12
C ALA A 397 -14.12 -18.20 0.53
N LYS A 398 -13.11 -18.98 0.98
CA LYS A 398 -12.94 -20.38 0.56
C LYS A 398 -14.10 -21.26 0.99
N ASN A 399 -14.52 -21.12 2.25
CA ASN A 399 -15.65 -21.89 2.78
C ASN A 399 -16.97 -21.50 2.10
N LEU A 400 -17.16 -20.21 1.80
CA LEU A 400 -18.26 -19.74 0.99
C LEU A 400 -18.23 -20.38 -0.41
N LEU A 401 -17.09 -20.34 -1.10
CA LEU A 401 -16.92 -20.95 -2.42
C LEU A 401 -17.30 -22.44 -2.44
N SER A 402 -16.78 -23.21 -1.47
CA SER A 402 -17.09 -24.64 -1.37
C SER A 402 -18.58 -24.92 -1.10
N GLY A 403 -19.30 -23.94 -0.55
CA GLY A 403 -20.72 -24.04 -0.22
C GLY A 403 -21.70 -23.53 -1.29
N LEU A 404 -21.25 -22.63 -2.17
CA LEU A 404 -22.10 -21.90 -3.12
C LEU A 404 -22.67 -22.75 -4.26
N GLY A 405 -22.11 -23.94 -4.52
CA GLY A 405 -22.53 -24.79 -5.64
C GLY A 405 -21.98 -24.31 -7.00
N PRO A 406 -21.92 -25.19 -8.02
CA PRO A 406 -21.26 -24.90 -9.30
C PRO A 406 -21.99 -23.87 -10.16
N GLU A 407 -23.28 -23.64 -9.92
CA GLU A 407 -24.13 -22.66 -10.62
C GLU A 407 -23.92 -21.21 -10.16
N LYS A 408 -23.31 -20.99 -9.00
CA LYS A 408 -23.07 -19.66 -8.45
C LYS A 408 -21.68 -19.16 -8.83
N THR A 409 -21.55 -17.84 -8.97
CA THR A 409 -20.27 -17.15 -9.19
C THR A 409 -19.82 -16.44 -7.92
N LEU A 410 -18.56 -16.63 -7.54
CA LEU A 410 -17.91 -15.85 -6.49
C LEU A 410 -16.98 -14.81 -7.12
N LEU A 411 -17.29 -13.54 -6.91
CA LEU A 411 -16.39 -12.43 -7.22
C LEU A 411 -15.51 -12.18 -6.00
N ILE A 412 -14.21 -12.03 -6.21
CA ILE A 412 -13.26 -11.70 -5.15
C ILE A 412 -12.59 -10.37 -5.43
N CYS A 413 -12.40 -9.59 -4.37
CA CYS A 413 -11.71 -8.30 -4.41
C CYS A 413 -10.83 -8.15 -3.16
N ASP A 414 -9.59 -7.77 -3.34
CA ASP A 414 -8.67 -7.41 -2.25
C ASP A 414 -7.60 -6.46 -2.78
N VAL A 415 -6.99 -5.67 -1.89
CA VAL A 415 -5.86 -4.81 -2.25
C VAL A 415 -4.58 -5.63 -2.53
N SER A 416 -4.49 -6.84 -1.98
CA SER A 416 -3.42 -7.81 -2.20
C SER A 416 -3.73 -8.69 -3.40
N THR A 417 -3.05 -8.43 -4.51
CA THR A 417 -3.11 -9.30 -5.70
C THR A 417 -2.53 -10.68 -5.42
N GLU A 418 -1.55 -10.80 -4.52
CA GLU A 418 -1.03 -12.10 -4.09
C GLU A 418 -2.14 -12.97 -3.48
N ALA A 419 -2.98 -12.37 -2.62
CA ALA A 419 -4.12 -13.07 -2.04
C ALA A 419 -5.14 -13.47 -3.11
N LEU A 420 -5.42 -12.58 -4.08
CA LEU A 420 -6.32 -12.86 -5.20
C LEU A 420 -5.79 -14.02 -6.07
N ASP A 421 -4.54 -13.94 -6.51
CA ASP A 421 -3.90 -14.95 -7.37
C ASP A 421 -3.85 -16.31 -6.69
N ARG A 422 -3.48 -16.33 -5.40
CA ARG A 422 -3.48 -17.56 -4.60
C ARG A 422 -4.88 -18.15 -4.50
N PHE A 423 -5.89 -17.30 -4.27
CA PHE A 423 -7.27 -17.75 -4.17
C PHE A 423 -7.76 -18.34 -5.49
N VAL A 424 -7.56 -17.65 -6.62
CA VAL A 424 -7.96 -18.13 -7.96
C VAL A 424 -7.32 -19.47 -8.26
N LYS A 425 -6.01 -19.59 -8.02
CA LYS A 425 -5.27 -20.84 -8.24
C LYS A 425 -5.80 -21.99 -7.39
N GLU A 426 -6.07 -21.74 -6.10
CA GLU A 426 -6.62 -22.77 -5.20
C GLU A 426 -8.08 -23.14 -5.51
N ALA A 427 -8.81 -22.24 -6.16
CA ALA A 427 -10.20 -22.42 -6.56
C ALA A 427 -10.37 -23.16 -7.90
N GLU A 428 -9.29 -23.38 -8.66
CA GLU A 428 -9.33 -24.09 -9.94
C GLU A 428 -10.07 -25.43 -9.83
N GLY A 429 -11.11 -25.60 -10.64
CA GLY A 429 -11.94 -26.81 -10.68
C GLY A 429 -13.03 -26.94 -9.61
N GLN A 430 -13.25 -25.93 -8.76
CA GLN A 430 -14.32 -25.96 -7.75
C GLN A 430 -15.62 -25.28 -8.22
N ALA A 431 -15.57 -23.97 -8.51
CA ALA A 431 -16.69 -23.17 -8.99
C ALA A 431 -16.15 -21.92 -9.72
N THR A 432 -17.04 -21.15 -10.36
CA THR A 432 -16.64 -19.94 -11.11
C THR A 432 -16.20 -18.83 -10.14
N VAL A 433 -14.90 -18.58 -10.09
CA VAL A 433 -14.30 -17.45 -9.38
C VAL A 433 -13.86 -16.39 -10.37
N GLN A 434 -14.17 -15.12 -10.11
CA GLN A 434 -13.70 -13.99 -10.92
C GLN A 434 -13.13 -12.90 -10.01
N VAL A 435 -12.09 -12.22 -10.46
CA VAL A 435 -11.52 -11.07 -9.76
C VAL A 435 -12.26 -9.80 -10.21
N ILE A 436 -12.59 -8.92 -9.27
CA ILE A 436 -13.19 -7.62 -9.54
C ILE A 436 -12.41 -6.50 -8.85
N SER A 437 -12.47 -5.28 -9.38
CA SER A 437 -11.50 -4.24 -9.03
C SER A 437 -11.86 -3.47 -7.76
N ASN A 438 -13.15 -3.34 -7.44
CA ASN A 438 -13.65 -2.51 -6.34
C ASN A 438 -15.12 -2.81 -5.99
N GLY A 439 -15.63 -2.11 -4.97
CA GLY A 439 -17.01 -2.22 -4.50
C GLY A 439 -18.06 -1.73 -5.51
N PHE A 440 -17.73 -0.70 -6.30
CA PHE A 440 -18.59 -0.19 -7.35
C PHE A 440 -18.88 -1.28 -8.38
N GLU A 441 -17.83 -1.85 -8.97
CA GLU A 441 -17.92 -2.91 -9.98
C GLU A 441 -18.62 -4.14 -9.42
N ALA A 442 -18.25 -4.58 -8.20
CA ALA A 442 -18.92 -5.69 -7.50
C ALA A 442 -20.44 -5.51 -7.43
N THR A 443 -20.90 -4.29 -7.14
CA THR A 443 -22.33 -4.00 -6.96
C THR A 443 -23.10 -3.94 -8.29
N ILE A 444 -22.42 -3.67 -9.41
CA ILE A 444 -23.03 -3.75 -10.75
C ILE A 444 -23.46 -5.19 -11.06
N VAL A 445 -22.64 -6.17 -10.69
CA VAL A 445 -22.79 -7.55 -11.14
C VAL A 445 -23.33 -8.52 -10.08
N ALA A 446 -23.21 -8.20 -8.78
CA ALA A 446 -23.68 -9.06 -7.69
C ALA A 446 -24.88 -8.45 -6.95
N ASP A 447 -25.82 -9.30 -6.53
CA ASP A 447 -26.91 -8.91 -5.62
C ASP A 447 -26.52 -9.07 -4.15
N THR A 448 -25.51 -9.88 -3.83
CA THR A 448 -24.98 -10.03 -2.48
C THR A 448 -23.51 -9.66 -2.42
N ILE A 449 -23.15 -8.72 -1.55
CA ILE A 449 -21.76 -8.32 -1.28
C ILE A 449 -21.44 -8.56 0.19
N ILE A 450 -20.37 -9.31 0.45
CA ILE A 450 -19.84 -9.58 1.78
C ILE A 450 -18.48 -8.91 1.88
N THR A 451 -18.26 -8.11 2.92
CA THR A 451 -16.98 -7.46 3.19
C THR A 451 -16.39 -8.01 4.50
N MET A 452 -15.07 -8.15 4.55
CA MET A 452 -14.33 -8.54 5.75
C MET A 452 -13.07 -7.67 5.88
N LEU A 453 -13.24 -6.47 6.42
CA LEU A 453 -12.24 -5.39 6.35
C LEU A 453 -11.55 -5.13 7.70
N PRO A 454 -10.29 -4.61 7.69
CA PRO A 454 -9.46 -4.54 8.90
C PRO A 454 -9.79 -3.36 9.85
N GLY A 455 -10.54 -2.36 9.39
CA GLY A 455 -10.85 -1.19 10.21
C GLY A 455 -11.69 -0.13 9.49
N SER A 456 -12.05 0.91 10.25
CA SER A 456 -12.97 1.98 9.82
C SER A 456 -12.62 2.63 8.49
N ASP A 457 -11.35 2.95 8.22
CA ASP A 457 -10.98 3.67 6.99
C ASP A 457 -11.17 2.81 5.75
N ALA A 458 -10.83 1.52 5.83
CA ALA A 458 -11.06 0.57 4.74
C ALA A 458 -12.56 0.40 4.48
N VAL A 459 -13.39 0.30 5.53
CA VAL A 459 -14.84 0.22 5.42
C VAL A 459 -15.41 1.48 4.75
N LYS A 460 -15.01 2.67 5.20
CA LYS A 460 -15.47 3.93 4.59
C LYS A 460 -15.08 4.01 3.11
N SER A 461 -13.85 3.63 2.76
CA SER A 461 -13.40 3.61 1.37
C SER A 461 -14.21 2.62 0.51
N VAL A 462 -14.41 1.38 0.96
CA VAL A 462 -15.13 0.37 0.18
C VAL A 462 -16.62 0.69 0.05
N TYR A 463 -17.24 1.30 1.06
CA TYR A 463 -18.68 1.58 1.03
C TYR A 463 -19.01 2.96 0.44
N LEU A 464 -18.30 4.01 0.88
CA LEU A 464 -18.74 5.40 0.74
C LEU A 464 -17.99 6.19 -0.33
N ASP A 465 -16.92 5.64 -0.90
CA ASP A 465 -16.19 6.31 -1.97
C ASP A 465 -17.12 6.61 -3.16
N PRO A 466 -17.14 7.86 -3.67
CA PRO A 466 -18.12 8.27 -4.67
C PRO A 466 -17.90 7.65 -6.05
N ASP A 467 -16.69 7.15 -6.33
CA ASP A 467 -16.31 6.65 -7.65
C ASP A 467 -16.15 5.12 -7.65
N THR A 468 -15.64 4.57 -6.56
CA THR A 468 -15.26 3.15 -6.43
C THR A 468 -16.04 2.39 -5.34
N GLY A 469 -16.88 3.08 -4.58
CA GLY A 469 -17.60 2.51 -3.45
C GLY A 469 -18.87 1.74 -3.82
N ILE A 470 -19.28 0.84 -2.92
CA ILE A 470 -20.51 0.02 -3.04
C ILE A 470 -21.75 0.89 -3.24
N LEU A 471 -21.89 2.00 -2.50
CA LEU A 471 -23.09 2.85 -2.61
C LEU A 471 -23.18 3.56 -3.96
N ALA A 472 -22.05 3.99 -4.51
CA ALA A 472 -21.99 4.56 -5.86
C ALA A 472 -22.36 3.51 -6.93
N GLY A 473 -21.83 2.29 -6.77
CA GLY A 473 -22.16 1.15 -7.64
C GLY A 473 -23.64 0.79 -7.61
N ALA A 474 -24.27 0.77 -6.43
CA ALA A 474 -25.70 0.50 -6.30
C ALA A 474 -26.57 1.50 -7.06
N VAL A 475 -26.23 2.79 -6.98
CA VAL A 475 -26.90 3.86 -7.73
C VAL A 475 -26.70 3.72 -9.24
N ALA A 476 -25.51 3.32 -9.67
CA ALA A 476 -25.24 3.08 -11.09
C ALA A 476 -26.01 1.85 -11.62
N ALA A 477 -26.04 0.76 -10.87
CA ALA A 477 -26.75 -0.48 -11.24
C ALA A 477 -28.25 -0.22 -11.47
N ALA A 478 -28.90 0.54 -10.60
CA ALA A 478 -30.32 0.89 -10.72
C ALA A 478 -30.65 1.79 -11.93
N LYS A 479 -29.67 2.52 -12.48
CA LYS A 479 -29.86 3.30 -13.72
C LYS A 479 -29.83 2.44 -14.98
N SER A 480 -29.20 1.27 -14.91
CA SER A 480 -29.01 0.36 -16.06
C SER A 480 -30.11 -0.70 -16.23
N GLY A 481 -31.05 -0.83 -15.28
CA GLY A 481 -32.16 -1.78 -15.33
C GLY A 481 -33.09 -1.67 -14.11
N SER A 482 -34.11 -2.53 -13.99
CA SER A 482 -34.96 -2.55 -12.79
C SER A 482 -34.14 -2.92 -11.54
N PRO A 483 -34.27 -2.19 -10.42
CA PRO A 483 -33.49 -2.49 -9.22
C PRO A 483 -33.87 -3.87 -8.66
N SER A 484 -32.92 -4.82 -8.71
CA SER A 484 -33.00 -6.05 -7.92
C SER A 484 -32.73 -5.70 -6.44
N PRO A 485 -33.35 -6.42 -5.48
CA PRO A 485 -32.97 -6.32 -4.07
C PRO A 485 -31.50 -6.71 -3.88
N LYS A 486 -30.70 -5.81 -3.32
CA LYS A 486 -29.28 -6.01 -3.03
C LYS A 486 -29.04 -6.06 -1.53
N LEU A 487 -28.20 -7.00 -1.10
CA LEU A 487 -27.78 -7.20 0.27
C LEU A 487 -26.27 -6.94 0.39
N ILE A 488 -25.89 -6.06 1.30
CA ILE A 488 -24.49 -5.75 1.61
C ILE A 488 -24.22 -6.05 3.09
N MET A 489 -23.18 -6.85 3.39
CA MET A 489 -22.91 -7.39 4.71
C MET A 489 -21.48 -7.07 5.17
N GLU A 490 -21.30 -6.33 6.27
CA GLU A 490 -19.98 -6.09 6.86
C GLU A 490 -19.70 -7.08 8.00
N CYS A 491 -18.73 -7.97 7.80
CA CYS A 491 -18.37 -9.03 8.74
C CYS A 491 -17.19 -8.68 9.68
N GLY A 492 -16.54 -7.53 9.46
CA GLY A 492 -15.43 -7.04 10.27
C GLY A 492 -15.84 -6.65 11.69
N THR A 493 -14.86 -6.65 12.60
CA THR A 493 -15.03 -6.03 13.93
C THR A 493 -14.65 -4.56 13.82
N ILE A 494 -15.65 -3.73 13.51
CA ILE A 494 -15.49 -2.31 13.19
C ILE A 494 -16.07 -1.44 14.30
N GLU A 495 -15.56 -0.23 14.45
CA GLU A 495 -16.08 0.76 15.38
C GLU A 495 -17.57 1.07 15.10
N THR A 496 -18.40 1.10 16.15
CA THR A 496 -19.86 1.26 16.05
C THR A 496 -20.25 2.51 15.26
N ASP A 497 -19.57 3.63 15.47
CA ASP A 497 -19.85 4.88 14.75
C ASP A 497 -19.70 4.74 13.23
N THR A 498 -18.71 3.97 12.77
CA THR A 498 -18.51 3.73 11.34
C THR A 498 -19.60 2.83 10.78
N ILE A 499 -19.98 1.77 11.49
CA ILE A 499 -21.10 0.90 11.08
C ILE A 499 -22.40 1.69 10.96
N LEU A 500 -22.70 2.54 11.96
CA LEU A 500 -23.90 3.39 11.93
C LEU A 500 -23.82 4.45 10.82
N ALA A 501 -22.65 5.01 10.54
CA ALA A 501 -22.47 5.97 9.44
C ALA A 501 -22.72 5.31 8.07
N VAL A 502 -22.20 4.10 7.84
CA VAL A 502 -22.46 3.33 6.61
C VAL A 502 -23.93 2.93 6.52
N ALA A 503 -24.53 2.49 7.63
CA ALA A 503 -25.96 2.15 7.68
C ALA A 503 -26.83 3.34 7.29
N LYS A 504 -26.56 4.52 7.86
CA LYS A 504 -27.26 5.76 7.57
C LYS A 504 -27.12 6.15 6.09
N ALA A 505 -25.89 6.16 5.56
CA ALA A 505 -25.65 6.47 4.15
C ALA A 505 -26.35 5.47 3.21
N THR A 506 -26.34 4.18 3.57
CA THR A 506 -27.06 3.13 2.84
C THR A 506 -28.55 3.38 2.86
N GLN A 507 -29.15 3.71 4.01
CA GLN A 507 -30.57 4.00 4.14
C GLN A 507 -30.98 5.22 3.32
N GLU A 508 -30.19 6.30 3.37
CA GLU A 508 -30.42 7.51 2.57
C GLU A 508 -30.39 7.20 1.07
N VAL A 509 -29.38 6.47 0.59
CA VAL A 509 -29.29 6.06 -0.82
C VAL A 509 -30.43 5.11 -1.21
N SER A 510 -30.72 4.13 -0.35
CA SER A 510 -31.75 3.11 -0.59
C SER A 510 -33.12 3.76 -0.75
N THR A 511 -33.49 4.66 0.14
CA THR A 511 -34.79 5.35 0.12
C THR A 511 -34.89 6.42 -0.96
N SER A 512 -33.84 7.22 -1.19
CA SER A 512 -33.91 8.36 -2.11
C SER A 512 -33.62 8.02 -3.58
N LYS A 513 -32.89 6.92 -3.85
CA LYS A 513 -32.40 6.59 -5.19
C LYS A 513 -32.73 5.18 -5.67
N LEU A 514 -33.11 4.26 -4.77
CA LEU A 514 -33.22 2.83 -5.09
C LEU A 514 -34.57 2.21 -4.67
N ASP A 515 -35.58 3.01 -4.34
CA ASP A 515 -36.92 2.55 -3.93
C ASP A 515 -36.90 1.49 -2.79
N GLY A 516 -35.92 1.57 -1.89
CA GLY A 516 -35.75 0.63 -0.78
C GLY A 516 -35.09 -0.70 -1.16
N SER A 517 -34.51 -0.82 -2.36
CA SER A 517 -33.95 -2.09 -2.85
C SER A 517 -32.55 -2.42 -2.32
N LEU A 518 -31.88 -1.55 -1.56
CA LEU A 518 -30.56 -1.81 -0.97
C LEU A 518 -30.67 -1.97 0.54
N THR A 519 -30.18 -3.10 1.06
CA THR A 519 -30.15 -3.38 2.50
C THR A 519 -28.74 -3.60 2.99
N PHE A 520 -28.33 -2.86 4.03
CA PHE A 520 -27.10 -3.08 4.78
C PHE A 520 -27.38 -3.84 6.07
N VAL A 521 -26.50 -4.80 6.38
CA VAL A 521 -26.46 -5.52 7.66
C VAL A 521 -25.02 -5.57 8.18
N ASP A 522 -24.85 -5.43 9.49
CA ASP A 522 -23.58 -5.75 10.15
C ASP A 522 -23.62 -7.18 10.66
N ALA A 523 -22.60 -7.97 10.36
CA ALA A 523 -22.52 -9.39 10.70
C ALA A 523 -21.15 -9.79 11.28
N PRO A 524 -20.62 -9.10 12.30
CA PRO A 524 -19.32 -9.41 12.88
C PRO A 524 -19.18 -10.86 13.36
N VAL A 525 -17.94 -11.36 13.30
CA VAL A 525 -17.62 -12.76 13.56
C VAL A 525 -16.92 -13.02 14.89
N SER A 526 -17.11 -14.22 15.45
CA SER A 526 -16.30 -14.79 16.55
C SER A 526 -15.81 -16.20 16.20
N GLY A 527 -14.65 -16.60 16.73
CA GLY A 527 -14.02 -17.92 16.48
C GLY A 527 -12.58 -17.87 15.95
N GLY A 528 -12.09 -16.70 15.56
CA GLY A 528 -10.70 -16.50 15.12
C GLY A 528 -10.33 -17.23 13.82
N PRO A 529 -9.05 -17.20 13.41
CA PRO A 529 -8.62 -17.73 12.11
C PRO A 529 -8.87 -19.24 11.96
N MET A 530 -8.69 -20.01 13.03
CA MET A 530 -8.98 -21.45 13.03
C MET A 530 -10.48 -21.72 12.81
N GLY A 531 -11.35 -20.95 13.46
CA GLY A 531 -12.79 -21.04 13.27
C GLY A 531 -13.20 -20.66 11.85
N ALA A 532 -12.56 -19.63 11.28
CA ALA A 532 -12.77 -19.21 9.90
C ALA A 532 -12.35 -20.28 8.90
N GLN A 533 -11.20 -20.94 9.10
CA GLN A 533 -10.75 -22.05 8.26
C GLN A 533 -11.67 -23.27 8.38
N ALA A 534 -12.14 -23.58 9.58
CA ALA A 534 -13.03 -24.72 9.81
C ALA A 534 -14.50 -24.49 9.42
N GLY A 535 -14.88 -23.27 9.02
CA GLY A 535 -16.29 -22.93 8.75
C GLY A 535 -17.17 -22.98 10.00
N THR A 536 -16.60 -22.64 11.16
CA THR A 536 -17.26 -22.78 12.48
C THR A 536 -17.45 -21.48 13.23
N LEU A 537 -17.33 -20.35 12.53
CA LEU A 537 -17.56 -19.03 13.10
C LEU A 537 -18.97 -18.88 13.68
N THR A 538 -19.07 -18.00 14.67
CA THR A 538 -20.32 -17.44 15.19
C THR A 538 -20.55 -16.09 14.51
N PHE A 539 -21.75 -15.85 14.01
CA PHE A 539 -22.15 -14.57 13.39
C PHE A 539 -23.18 -13.86 14.26
N MET A 540 -22.99 -12.55 14.45
CA MET A 540 -23.90 -11.66 15.18
C MET A 540 -24.46 -10.64 14.20
N VAL A 541 -25.70 -10.83 13.74
CA VAL A 541 -26.27 -10.06 12.62
C VAL A 541 -27.20 -8.97 13.14
N GLY A 542 -26.89 -7.70 12.88
CA GLY A 542 -27.83 -6.58 12.98
C GLY A 542 -28.51 -6.35 11.64
N CYS A 543 -29.85 -6.30 11.62
CA CYS A 543 -30.65 -6.19 10.41
C CYS A 543 -31.87 -5.29 10.66
N PRO A 544 -32.23 -4.38 9.72
CA PRO A 544 -33.35 -3.48 9.96
C PRO A 544 -34.65 -4.25 10.25
N PRO A 545 -35.38 -3.94 11.35
CA PRO A 545 -36.55 -4.70 11.77
C PRO A 545 -37.65 -4.78 10.70
N THR A 546 -37.74 -3.78 9.82
CA THR A 546 -38.74 -3.73 8.74
C THR A 546 -38.53 -4.77 7.65
N VAL A 547 -37.31 -5.33 7.53
CA VAL A 547 -36.94 -6.30 6.49
C VAL A 547 -36.27 -7.55 7.06
N SER A 548 -36.17 -7.70 8.39
CA SER A 548 -35.41 -8.79 9.01
C SER A 548 -35.99 -10.17 8.69
N ASP A 549 -37.31 -10.30 8.59
CA ASP A 549 -37.98 -11.59 8.31
C ASP A 549 -37.66 -12.14 6.91
N THR A 550 -37.23 -11.28 5.98
CA THR A 550 -36.86 -11.66 4.61
C THR A 550 -35.35 -11.65 4.40
N VAL A 551 -34.64 -10.64 4.91
CA VAL A 551 -33.21 -10.44 4.68
C VAL A 551 -32.35 -11.35 5.57
N PHE A 552 -32.72 -11.58 6.83
CA PHE A 552 -31.91 -12.43 7.72
C PHE A 552 -31.82 -13.88 7.23
N PRO A 553 -32.91 -14.54 6.76
CA PRO A 553 -32.81 -15.85 6.13
C PRO A 553 -31.85 -15.89 4.92
N VAL A 554 -31.87 -14.85 4.09
CA VAL A 554 -30.97 -14.73 2.92
C VAL A 554 -29.52 -14.59 3.39
N ALA A 555 -29.23 -13.66 4.30
CA ALA A 555 -27.90 -13.51 4.89
C ALA A 555 -27.41 -14.84 5.49
N LYS A 556 -28.25 -15.47 6.32
CA LYS A 556 -27.95 -16.75 6.97
C LYS A 556 -27.65 -17.87 5.97
N SER A 557 -28.30 -17.87 4.81
CA SER A 557 -28.04 -18.86 3.75
C SER A 557 -26.61 -18.81 3.20
N TYR A 558 -25.96 -17.65 3.23
CA TYR A 558 -24.55 -17.49 2.87
C TYR A 558 -23.64 -17.70 4.09
N LEU A 559 -24.00 -17.12 5.24
CA LEU A 559 -23.19 -17.16 6.46
C LEU A 559 -22.99 -18.59 6.99
N LYS A 560 -23.95 -19.51 6.79
CA LYS A 560 -23.85 -20.92 7.21
C LYS A 560 -22.71 -21.70 6.56
N HIS A 561 -22.14 -21.20 5.46
CA HIS A 561 -20.98 -21.84 4.82
C HIS A 561 -19.69 -21.49 5.55
N MET A 562 -19.63 -20.32 6.18
CA MET A 562 -18.44 -19.79 6.86
C MET A 562 -18.50 -19.97 8.38
N GLY A 563 -19.66 -20.37 8.90
CA GLY A 563 -19.91 -20.54 10.31
C GLY A 563 -21.00 -21.55 10.61
N LYS A 564 -21.22 -21.84 11.90
CA LYS A 564 -22.26 -22.78 12.27
C LYS A 564 -23.61 -22.09 12.17
N GLU A 565 -24.50 -22.65 11.37
CA GLU A 565 -25.86 -22.12 11.16
C GLU A 565 -26.64 -21.85 12.45
N LYS A 566 -26.48 -22.72 13.46
CA LYS A 566 -27.13 -22.57 14.78
C LYS A 566 -26.51 -21.46 15.65
N GLU A 567 -25.30 -21.02 15.32
CA GLU A 567 -24.55 -19.94 15.99
C GLU A 567 -24.51 -18.68 15.11
N THR A 568 -25.50 -18.52 14.22
CA THR A 568 -25.78 -17.28 13.49
C THR A 568 -27.03 -16.64 14.13
N PHE A 569 -26.82 -15.55 14.85
CA PHE A 569 -27.83 -14.88 15.67
C PHE A 569 -28.33 -13.60 14.99
N LEU A 570 -29.64 -13.36 15.00
CA LEU A 570 -30.22 -12.05 14.72
C LEU A 570 -30.22 -11.25 16.02
N CYS A 571 -29.38 -10.22 16.09
CA CYS A 571 -29.08 -9.48 17.31
C CYS A 571 -29.96 -8.25 17.54
N GLY A 572 -30.70 -7.81 16.51
CA GLY A 572 -31.54 -6.61 16.54
C GLY A 572 -31.37 -5.77 15.29
N ASP A 573 -31.59 -4.47 15.40
CA ASP A 573 -31.35 -3.50 14.32
C ASP A 573 -29.85 -3.40 13.97
N VAL A 574 -29.53 -2.72 12.88
CA VAL A 574 -28.16 -2.47 12.45
C VAL A 574 -27.35 -1.79 13.56
N GLY A 575 -26.14 -2.28 13.77
CA GLY A 575 -25.25 -1.90 14.87
C GLY A 575 -25.39 -2.81 16.09
N ALA A 576 -26.50 -3.54 16.24
CA ALA A 576 -26.67 -4.50 17.34
C ALA A 576 -25.69 -5.68 17.21
N GLY A 577 -25.43 -6.18 15.99
CA GLY A 577 -24.43 -7.23 15.77
C GLY A 577 -23.05 -6.83 16.28
N THR A 578 -22.63 -5.62 15.93
CA THR A 578 -21.40 -4.96 16.38
C THR A 578 -21.38 -4.78 17.89
N ALA A 579 -22.47 -4.31 18.50
CA ALA A 579 -22.57 -4.18 19.95
C ALA A 579 -22.41 -5.54 20.66
N PHE A 580 -23.10 -6.59 20.21
CA PHE A 580 -22.96 -7.94 20.76
C PHE A 580 -21.50 -8.44 20.67
N LYS A 581 -20.86 -8.24 19.52
CA LYS A 581 -19.46 -8.62 19.32
C LYS A 581 -18.51 -7.88 20.27
N VAL A 582 -18.66 -6.57 20.35
CA VAL A 582 -17.80 -5.70 21.16
C VAL A 582 -17.97 -6.02 22.65
N ILE A 583 -19.20 -6.22 23.12
CA ILE A 583 -19.49 -6.60 24.52
C ILE A 583 -18.90 -7.98 24.84
N ASN A 584 -19.02 -8.96 23.94
CA ASN A 584 -18.39 -10.27 24.12
C ASN A 584 -16.87 -10.15 24.25
N ASN A 585 -16.23 -9.36 23.37
CA ASN A 585 -14.79 -9.15 23.40
C ASN A 585 -14.33 -8.37 24.65
N TYR A 586 -15.10 -7.38 25.09
CA TYR A 586 -14.89 -6.63 26.33
C TYR A 586 -14.83 -7.58 27.53
N LEU A 587 -15.80 -8.49 27.65
CA LEU A 587 -15.82 -9.49 28.72
C LEU A 587 -14.64 -10.48 28.60
N SER A 588 -14.31 -10.91 27.38
CA SER A 588 -13.18 -11.81 27.12
C SER A 588 -11.83 -11.20 27.52
N ALA A 589 -11.63 -9.91 27.27
CA ALA A 589 -10.41 -9.19 27.67
C ALA A 589 -10.29 -9.12 29.20
N ILE A 590 -11.35 -8.70 29.90
CA ILE A 590 -11.37 -8.61 31.37
C ILE A 590 -11.12 -9.98 32.01
N THR A 591 -11.79 -11.02 31.52
CA THR A 591 -11.61 -12.38 32.05
C THR A 591 -10.22 -12.96 31.76
N SER A 592 -9.52 -12.45 30.73
CA SER A 592 -8.12 -12.84 30.47
C SER A 592 -7.18 -12.34 31.56
N LEU A 593 -7.32 -11.08 31.97
CA LEU A 593 -6.55 -10.53 33.09
C LEU A 593 -6.96 -11.20 34.41
N ALA A 594 -8.26 -11.26 34.72
CA ALA A 594 -8.75 -11.82 35.98
C ALA A 594 -8.34 -13.29 36.18
N ALA A 595 -8.42 -14.12 35.13
CA ALA A 595 -7.94 -15.51 35.19
C ALA A 595 -6.42 -15.57 35.40
N SER A 596 -5.66 -14.68 34.75
CA SER A 596 -4.21 -14.60 34.91
C SER A 596 -3.81 -14.21 36.34
N GLU A 597 -4.51 -13.26 36.95
CA GLU A 597 -4.30 -12.88 38.35
C GLU A 597 -4.61 -14.03 39.31
N ALA A 598 -5.79 -14.65 39.19
CA ALA A 598 -6.20 -15.74 40.06
C ALA A 598 -5.22 -16.92 40.02
N LEU A 599 -4.79 -17.31 38.82
CA LEU A 599 -3.84 -18.41 38.65
C LEU A 599 -2.42 -18.01 39.09
N ASN A 600 -2.01 -16.75 38.91
CA ASN A 600 -0.73 -16.25 39.45
C ASN A 600 -0.71 -16.28 40.99
N ILE A 601 -1.82 -15.92 41.65
CA ILE A 601 -1.97 -16.06 43.11
C ILE A 601 -1.78 -17.53 43.52
N GLY A 602 -2.44 -18.46 42.82
CA GLY A 602 -2.29 -19.89 43.07
C GLY A 602 -0.83 -20.36 42.94
N THR A 603 -0.15 -19.95 41.86
CA THR A 603 1.27 -20.24 41.64
C THR A 603 2.14 -19.69 42.76
N LYS A 604 1.96 -18.41 43.15
CA LYS A 604 2.77 -17.76 44.21
C LYS A 604 2.47 -18.34 45.60
N ALA A 605 1.27 -18.88 45.82
CA ALA A 605 0.89 -19.60 47.03
C ALA A 605 1.43 -21.05 47.07
N GLY A 606 2.09 -21.53 46.02
CA GLY A 606 2.64 -22.89 45.95
C GLY A 606 1.59 -23.99 45.71
N LEU A 607 0.43 -23.64 45.14
CA LEU A 607 -0.61 -24.61 44.83
C LEU A 607 -0.32 -25.35 43.52
N ASP A 608 -0.88 -26.56 43.38
CA ASP A 608 -0.95 -27.23 42.08
C ASP A 608 -1.93 -26.47 41.17
N VAL A 609 -1.38 -25.77 40.18
CA VAL A 609 -2.14 -24.90 39.28
C VAL A 609 -3.05 -25.69 38.33
N LYS A 610 -2.73 -26.96 38.03
CA LYS A 610 -3.62 -27.83 37.24
C LYS A 610 -4.85 -28.19 38.06
N LEU A 611 -4.64 -28.67 39.28
CA LEU A 611 -5.75 -28.97 40.20
C LEU A 611 -6.59 -27.72 40.51
N LEU A 612 -5.96 -26.57 40.72
CA LEU A 612 -6.67 -25.29 40.90
C LEU A 612 -7.52 -24.94 39.67
N THR A 613 -6.98 -25.11 38.46
CA THR A 613 -7.70 -24.89 37.21
C THR A 613 -8.91 -25.83 37.10
N ASP A 614 -8.77 -27.10 37.46
CA ASP A 614 -9.86 -28.08 37.45
C ASP A 614 -10.97 -27.70 38.43
N VAL A 615 -10.61 -27.27 39.65
CA VAL A 615 -11.56 -26.78 40.65
C VAL A 615 -12.30 -25.54 40.16
N ILE A 616 -11.59 -24.56 39.57
CA ILE A 616 -12.19 -23.35 39.00
C ILE A 616 -13.18 -23.72 37.89
N ASN A 617 -12.79 -24.62 36.98
CA ASN A 617 -13.61 -25.03 35.85
C ASN A 617 -14.84 -25.87 36.23
N ALA A 618 -14.84 -26.50 37.42
CA ALA A 618 -16.00 -27.16 37.99
C ALA A 618 -16.87 -26.25 38.89
N SER A 619 -16.49 -24.99 39.08
CA SER A 619 -17.09 -24.06 40.04
C SER A 619 -17.54 -22.75 39.39
N GLY A 620 -18.12 -21.83 40.19
CA GLY A 620 -18.60 -20.53 39.71
C GLY A 620 -17.52 -19.56 39.22
N GLY A 621 -16.24 -19.88 39.39
CA GLY A 621 -15.12 -19.10 38.86
C GLY A 621 -14.81 -19.39 37.38
N GLN A 622 -15.46 -20.39 36.78
CA GLN A 622 -15.21 -20.82 35.41
C GLN A 622 -15.46 -19.69 34.41
N CYS A 623 -14.50 -19.49 33.50
CA CYS A 623 -14.69 -18.65 32.31
C CYS A 623 -14.07 -19.34 31.08
N TRP A 624 -14.28 -18.79 29.87
CA TRP A 624 -13.73 -19.39 28.65
C TRP A 624 -12.19 -19.47 28.70
N VAL A 625 -11.53 -18.48 29.30
CA VAL A 625 -10.07 -18.43 29.42
C VAL A 625 -9.57 -19.61 30.26
N THR A 626 -10.16 -19.89 31.43
CA THR A 626 -9.69 -20.99 32.29
C THR A 626 -9.98 -22.38 31.70
N SER A 627 -11.03 -22.52 30.87
CA SER A 627 -11.49 -23.82 30.36
C SER A 627 -11.02 -24.15 28.95
N LYS A 628 -10.75 -23.15 28.11
CA LYS A 628 -10.38 -23.34 26.70
C LYS A 628 -9.08 -22.67 26.30
N SER A 629 -8.56 -21.72 27.07
CA SER A 629 -7.34 -21.02 26.71
C SER A 629 -6.52 -20.55 27.91
N ASN A 630 -6.17 -21.51 28.77
CA ASN A 630 -5.55 -21.23 30.06
C ASN A 630 -4.25 -20.41 29.91
N PRO A 631 -4.03 -19.34 30.71
CA PRO A 631 -2.89 -18.45 30.56
C PRO A 631 -1.58 -19.03 31.11
N VAL A 632 -1.62 -20.14 31.86
CA VAL A 632 -0.45 -20.72 32.52
C VAL A 632 0.22 -21.77 31.62
N PRO A 633 1.53 -21.65 31.34
CA PRO A 633 2.24 -22.63 30.52
C PRO A 633 2.16 -24.05 31.12
N GLY A 634 1.85 -25.05 30.29
CA GLY A 634 1.84 -26.46 30.69
C GLY A 634 0.57 -26.93 31.42
N VAL A 635 -0.40 -26.06 31.68
CA VAL A 635 -1.71 -26.46 32.24
C VAL A 635 -2.61 -27.07 31.18
N GLN A 636 -2.70 -26.44 30.00
CA GLN A 636 -3.49 -26.92 28.88
C GLN A 636 -2.59 -27.09 27.65
N GLU A 637 -2.79 -28.15 26.88
CA GLU A 637 -2.10 -28.36 25.61
C GLU A 637 -2.74 -27.52 24.49
N ASN A 638 -1.97 -27.24 23.43
CA ASN A 638 -2.45 -26.57 22.21
C ASN A 638 -3.05 -25.17 22.40
N VAL A 639 -2.68 -24.47 23.48
CA VAL A 639 -3.03 -23.05 23.72
C VAL A 639 -1.79 -22.16 23.63
N PRO A 640 -1.95 -20.84 23.41
CA PRO A 640 -0.82 -19.93 23.25
C PRO A 640 0.20 -19.99 24.40
N SER A 641 -0.25 -20.10 25.66
CA SER A 641 0.63 -20.17 26.84
C SER A 641 1.62 -21.34 26.81
N SER A 642 1.25 -22.46 26.18
CA SER A 642 2.10 -23.64 26.02
C SER A 642 3.01 -23.58 24.80
N ARG A 643 2.98 -22.49 24.02
CA ARG A 643 3.83 -22.25 22.84
C ARG A 643 4.56 -20.91 22.93
N GLY A 644 4.89 -20.47 24.14
CA GLY A 644 5.60 -19.22 24.37
C GLY A 644 4.77 -17.95 24.14
N TYR A 645 3.43 -18.07 24.12
CA TYR A 645 2.47 -17.02 23.77
C TYR A 645 2.63 -16.49 22.33
N ASN A 646 3.28 -17.28 21.48
CA ASN A 646 3.33 -17.04 20.05
C ASN A 646 1.99 -17.44 19.43
N ASP A 647 1.61 -16.72 18.37
CA ASP A 647 0.29 -16.80 17.72
C ASP A 647 -0.87 -16.43 18.66
N GLY A 648 -2.11 -16.54 18.18
CA GLY A 648 -3.30 -16.24 18.97
C GLY A 648 -3.76 -14.78 18.85
N PHE A 649 -4.43 -14.27 19.89
CA PHE A 649 -5.03 -12.93 19.86
C PHE A 649 -4.11 -11.94 20.56
N ARG A 650 -3.37 -11.17 19.75
CA ARG A 650 -2.35 -10.24 20.21
C ARG A 650 -2.85 -9.28 21.30
N ILE A 651 -2.00 -8.99 22.27
CA ILE A 651 -2.31 -8.09 23.39
C ILE A 651 -2.74 -6.70 22.92
N GLU A 652 -2.15 -6.17 21.84
CA GLU A 652 -2.53 -4.85 21.29
C GLU A 652 -3.94 -4.88 20.67
N LEU A 653 -4.28 -5.97 19.98
CA LEU A 653 -5.63 -6.16 19.43
C LEU A 653 -6.65 -6.35 20.56
N CYS A 654 -6.26 -7.03 21.64
CA CYS A 654 -7.10 -7.21 22.82
C CYS A 654 -7.37 -5.89 23.54
N ALA A 655 -6.34 -5.05 23.72
CA ALA A 655 -6.49 -3.70 24.25
C ALA A 655 -7.38 -2.83 23.35
N LYS A 656 -7.20 -2.90 22.02
CA LYS A 656 -8.06 -2.18 21.05
C LYS A 656 -9.53 -2.54 21.24
N VAL A 657 -9.89 -3.83 21.24
CA VAL A 657 -11.30 -4.25 21.35
C VAL A 657 -11.89 -4.00 22.73
N LEU A 658 -11.07 -4.01 23.79
CA LEU A 658 -11.49 -3.58 25.12
C LEU A 658 -11.83 -2.07 25.11
N GLY A 659 -10.98 -1.25 24.49
CA GLY A 659 -11.22 0.19 24.31
C GLY A 659 -12.48 0.49 23.48
N MET A 660 -12.78 -0.31 22.45
CA MET A 660 -14.05 -0.23 21.72
C MET A 660 -15.25 -0.46 22.66
N GLY A 661 -15.17 -1.44 23.56
CA GLY A 661 -16.20 -1.71 24.56
C GLY A 661 -16.36 -0.59 25.58
N SER A 662 -15.26 0.00 26.05
CA SER A 662 -15.30 1.20 26.91
C SER A 662 -15.97 2.38 26.22
N ASN A 663 -15.70 2.60 24.93
CA ASN A 663 -16.32 3.68 24.17
C ASN A 663 -17.82 3.43 23.94
N LEU A 664 -18.21 2.19 23.65
CA LEU A 664 -19.62 1.80 23.55
C LEU A 664 -20.35 1.99 24.88
N ALA A 665 -19.75 1.58 26.00
CA ALA A 665 -20.32 1.82 27.32
C ALA A 665 -20.54 3.32 27.60
N LYS A 666 -19.56 4.17 27.27
CA LYS A 666 -19.70 5.63 27.39
C LYS A 666 -20.83 6.18 26.52
N SER A 667 -20.94 5.74 25.27
CA SER A 667 -21.95 6.28 24.34
C SER A 667 -23.39 5.95 24.76
N VAL A 668 -23.60 4.82 25.44
CA VAL A 668 -24.92 4.41 25.95
C VAL A 668 -25.15 4.77 27.43
N GLY A 669 -24.19 5.42 28.09
CA GLY A 669 -24.27 5.79 29.51
C GLY A 669 -24.15 4.61 30.48
N ALA A 670 -23.59 3.47 30.05
CA ALA A 670 -23.31 2.33 30.91
C ALA A 670 -22.07 2.58 31.78
N ARG A 671 -22.20 2.32 33.08
CA ARG A 671 -21.07 2.43 34.02
C ARG A 671 -20.19 1.18 33.93
N THR A 672 -18.91 1.38 33.65
CA THR A 672 -17.86 0.35 33.71
C THR A 672 -16.88 0.63 34.86
N VAL A 673 -16.16 -0.40 35.29
CA VAL A 673 -15.18 -0.32 36.39
C VAL A 673 -13.89 -1.08 36.04
N LEU A 674 -14.03 -2.26 35.44
CA LEU A 674 -12.92 -3.20 35.23
C LEU A 674 -12.08 -2.89 33.98
N ASP A 675 -12.62 -2.12 33.05
CA ASP A 675 -11.99 -1.82 31.78
C ASP A 675 -10.77 -0.91 31.91
N GLY A 676 -10.86 0.17 32.70
CA GLY A 676 -9.72 1.06 32.96
C GLY A 676 -8.50 0.32 33.50
N PRO A 677 -8.59 -0.37 34.65
CA PRO A 677 -7.48 -1.16 35.20
C PRO A 677 -6.99 -2.26 34.26
N THR A 678 -7.89 -2.89 33.49
CA THR A 678 -7.49 -3.93 32.53
C THR A 678 -6.68 -3.35 31.38
N LEU A 679 -7.08 -2.18 30.85
CA LEU A 679 -6.34 -1.47 29.81
C LEU A 679 -4.95 -1.05 30.30
N GLU A 680 -4.87 -0.52 31.53
CA GLU A 680 -3.60 -0.14 32.16
C GLU A 680 -2.65 -1.33 32.25
N ALA A 681 -3.11 -2.47 32.79
CA ALA A 681 -2.29 -3.69 32.86
C ALA A 681 -1.83 -4.19 31.48
N PHE A 682 -2.70 -4.13 30.45
CA PHE A 682 -2.30 -4.49 29.09
C PHE A 682 -1.27 -3.52 28.50
N HIS A 683 -1.42 -2.22 28.73
CA HIS A 683 -0.47 -1.20 28.28
C HIS A 683 0.90 -1.35 28.95
N GLU A 684 0.93 -1.60 30.26
CA GLU A 684 2.17 -1.87 31.00
C GLU A 684 2.86 -3.14 30.48
N ALA A 685 2.09 -4.22 30.28
CA ALA A 685 2.64 -5.46 29.73
C ALA A 685 3.22 -5.27 28.31
N MET A 686 2.55 -4.55 27.41
CA MET A 686 3.04 -4.35 26.03
C MET A 686 4.16 -3.31 25.90
N ALA A 687 4.36 -2.47 26.91
CA ALA A 687 5.51 -1.58 26.98
C ALA A 687 6.82 -2.38 27.07
N ASP A 688 6.78 -3.56 27.70
CA ASP A 688 7.89 -4.49 27.77
C ASP A 688 8.03 -5.33 26.48
N GLU A 689 9.20 -5.24 25.85
CA GLU A 689 9.50 -5.96 24.59
C GLU A 689 9.37 -7.48 24.72
N ARG A 690 9.49 -8.04 25.93
CA ARG A 690 9.34 -9.49 26.17
C ARG A 690 7.91 -9.97 25.94
N TYR A 691 6.91 -9.08 26.04
CA TYR A 691 5.50 -9.42 25.97
C TYR A 691 4.77 -8.75 24.80
N ARG A 692 5.34 -7.69 24.22
CA ARG A 692 4.83 -7.04 23.01
C ARG A 692 4.65 -8.03 21.86
N GLY A 693 3.56 -7.87 21.10
CA GLY A 693 3.23 -8.71 19.94
C GLY A 693 2.76 -10.12 20.26
N LYS A 694 2.78 -10.54 21.54
CA LYS A 694 2.34 -11.86 21.97
C LYS A 694 0.84 -11.89 22.22
N ASP A 695 0.33 -13.10 22.38
CA ASP A 695 -1.05 -13.35 22.80
C ASP A 695 -1.40 -12.61 24.11
N ALA A 696 -2.59 -12.03 24.22
CA ALA A 696 -3.05 -11.24 25.37
C ALA A 696 -2.92 -11.95 26.74
N ARG A 697 -2.98 -13.28 26.78
CA ARG A 697 -2.79 -14.08 28.00
C ARG A 697 -1.34 -14.06 28.50
N VAL A 698 -0.40 -13.48 27.74
CA VAL A 698 0.97 -13.19 28.18
C VAL A 698 1.01 -12.27 29.40
N VAL A 699 -0.07 -11.53 29.67
CA VAL A 699 -0.21 -10.72 30.90
C VAL A 699 0.02 -11.55 32.17
N TYR A 700 -0.25 -12.87 32.16
CA TYR A 700 0.13 -13.77 33.24
C TYR A 700 1.64 -13.78 33.51
N LYS A 701 2.47 -13.85 32.46
CA LYS A 701 3.92 -13.81 32.62
C LYS A 701 4.37 -12.47 33.17
N TRP A 702 3.85 -11.38 32.64
CA TRP A 702 4.12 -10.04 33.15
C TRP A 702 3.79 -9.94 34.65
N LEU A 703 2.62 -10.42 35.09
CA LEU A 703 2.22 -10.47 36.51
C LEU A 703 3.13 -11.37 37.37
N ASN A 704 3.65 -12.45 36.79
CA ASN A 704 4.45 -13.44 37.52
C ASN A 704 5.92 -13.01 37.66
N GLU A 705 6.46 -12.33 36.64
CA GLU A 705 7.87 -11.97 36.47
C GLU A 705 8.18 -10.52 36.90
N SER A 706 7.19 -9.63 36.97
CA SER A 706 7.40 -8.25 37.42
C SER A 706 7.47 -8.16 38.95
N HIS A 707 8.46 -7.42 39.45
CA HIS A 707 8.52 -7.04 40.86
C HIS A 707 7.64 -5.81 41.09
N ARG A 708 6.80 -5.85 42.14
CA ARG A 708 6.01 -4.69 42.59
C ARG A 708 6.89 -3.59 43.15
#